data_AF-A0A0V8JK50-F1
#
_entry.id   AF-A0A0V8JK50-F1
#
_cell.length_a   1.000
_cell.length_b   1.000
_cell.length_c   1.000
_cell.angle_alpha   90.00
_cell.angle_beta   90.00
_cell.angle_gamma   90.00
#
_symmetry.space_group_name_H-M   'P 1'
#
loop_
_entity.id
_entity.type
_entity.pdbx_description
1 polymer ?
#
loop_
_entity_poly.entity_id
_entity_poly.type
_entity_poly.pdbx_seq_one_letter_code
_entity_poly.pdbx_strand_id
1 'polypeptide(L)'
;MESPSLKRKVFGSILSAALISYLFTPVGHAEEEEQAKGQKEKNKPMWTQVWGDEFDDGKIDPTKWTFDLTNGASVGIPGWGNNELQYYTNRSKNVREEGGNLVIQAHKESYQGFDYTSARVKTKGLFSKKYGKFEIRASAPTGKGYWPAVWMLPEHNRYGGWAASGEIDIMEGWGSRPNTIAGTIHYGQQWPNNTYSGEEYTFKDGSTIEDFHTYAVEWEPGEIRWYVDGELYSVQNDWYSQSDGQPDTNAYPAPFDEEFHLIMNLAVGGNFDGNPTAETQFPKEMKIDYVRVYELTGREYREPTPPVIPKEEYLSGAKLPQADGNLVYNNQFTETKAGDPGMGIEGTANWSLHKEPDGDAVLSVEELNNSRFLKVNILRPGGQLYSVQPQSIVSLAKGRFYKLTFDAKTEVARSMKVQVTGGASVGYAGYSPALNAQLTNQVQSYEVLFQMKKESDNAARVEFNLGTNDQPVWIGNAKLVEVEGIPFNDDIPKVPLSDGNRVYNGTFSVGEADGMSYWHVVQARKINALATVDPNERQLHIDVKTSSKYADDLKLLQKSIFLNAGQGYELSFDASIQPKGDMFVALTDEDGNVYEKQKVKVSSRIQKYHFAFKNLQLPHDDKNAQLVFYLGDVKKSITIDNIHLR
;
A
#
# COMPACT_ATOMS: atom_id res chain seq x y z
N MET A 1 -51.99 -28.89 -59.79
CA MET A 1 -52.23 -27.46 -60.07
C MET A 1 -50.86 -26.84 -60.30
N GLU A 2 -50.40 -27.00 -61.56
CA GLU A 2 -50.00 -25.90 -62.47
C GLU A 2 -48.59 -25.38 -62.13
N SER A 3 -47.45 -25.92 -62.63
CA SER A 3 -46.93 -26.11 -64.01
C SER A 3 -46.51 -24.78 -64.71
N PRO A 4 -45.54 -24.74 -65.67
CA PRO A 4 -44.33 -25.57 -65.84
C PRO A 4 -43.09 -24.87 -66.50
N SER A 5 -41.98 -25.64 -66.55
CA SER A 5 -40.99 -25.77 -67.67
C SER A 5 -39.83 -24.74 -67.78
N LEU A 6 -38.61 -25.09 -68.21
CA LEU A 6 -38.27 -25.84 -69.44
C LEU A 6 -36.77 -26.32 -69.50
N LYS A 7 -36.57 -27.60 -69.87
CA LYS A 7 -35.54 -28.24 -70.76
C LYS A 7 -34.01 -28.09 -70.48
N ARG A 8 -33.28 -29.19 -70.21
CA ARG A 8 -32.65 -30.23 -71.12
C ARG A 8 -31.35 -29.78 -71.83
N LYS A 9 -30.20 -30.46 -71.56
CA LYS A 9 -29.38 -31.24 -72.53
C LYS A 9 -28.04 -31.74 -71.97
N VAL A 10 -27.49 -32.73 -72.69
CA VAL A 10 -26.47 -33.77 -72.44
C VAL A 10 -25.06 -33.36 -72.94
N PHE A 11 -24.05 -34.20 -72.64
CA PHE A 11 -22.66 -34.34 -73.14
C PHE A 11 -21.60 -33.75 -72.18
N GLY A 12 -20.42 -34.34 -71.94
CA GLY A 12 -19.66 -35.42 -72.56
C GLY A 12 -18.16 -35.14 -72.30
N SER A 13 -17.39 -36.19 -72.03
CA SER A 13 -16.02 -36.26 -71.48
C SER A 13 -14.89 -35.47 -72.18
N ILE A 14 -13.76 -35.24 -71.48
CA ILE A 14 -12.35 -35.51 -71.91
C ILE A 14 -11.38 -35.43 -70.70
N LEU A 15 -10.47 -36.41 -70.64
CA LEU A 15 -9.35 -36.60 -69.69
C LEU A 15 -8.15 -35.66 -69.96
N SER A 16 -7.32 -35.41 -68.94
CA SER A 16 -5.84 -35.40 -69.07
C SER A 16 -5.13 -35.61 -67.72
N ALA A 17 -4.01 -36.33 -67.78
CA ALA A 17 -3.27 -36.98 -66.70
C ALA A 17 -2.29 -36.08 -65.93
N ALA A 18 -1.88 -36.49 -64.72
CA ALA A 18 -0.71 -35.95 -64.02
C ALA A 18 0.08 -37.05 -63.28
N LEU A 19 1.40 -37.04 -63.49
CA LEU A 19 2.43 -37.89 -62.89
C LEU A 19 2.53 -37.73 -61.36
N ILE A 20 2.78 -38.83 -60.65
CA ILE A 20 3.19 -38.84 -59.23
C ILE A 20 4.71 -38.99 -59.18
N SER A 21 5.40 -37.98 -58.64
CA SER A 21 6.81 -38.04 -58.20
C SER A 21 6.86 -38.02 -56.68
N TYR A 22 7.42 -39.07 -56.07
CA TYR A 22 7.70 -39.16 -54.64
C TYR A 22 8.86 -38.21 -54.27
N LEU A 23 8.59 -37.23 -53.41
CA LEU A 23 9.60 -36.48 -52.66
C LEU A 23 9.49 -36.91 -51.19
N PHE A 24 10.52 -37.56 -50.67
CA PHE A 24 10.69 -37.79 -49.24
C PHE A 24 11.04 -36.45 -48.57
N THR A 25 10.13 -35.93 -47.73
CA THR A 25 10.43 -34.90 -46.75
C THR A 25 10.80 -35.57 -45.42
N PRO A 26 11.87 -35.13 -44.72
CA PRO A 26 12.21 -35.68 -43.42
C PRO A 26 11.25 -35.10 -42.37
N VAL A 27 10.31 -35.92 -41.91
CA VAL A 27 9.34 -35.56 -40.84
C VAL A 27 9.97 -35.63 -39.44
N GLY A 28 11.21 -36.10 -39.31
CA GLY A 28 11.83 -36.35 -38.00
C GLY A 28 12.46 -35.15 -37.26
N HIS A 29 12.73 -34.01 -37.92
CA HIS A 29 13.52 -32.93 -37.29
C HIS A 29 12.70 -31.92 -36.47
N ALA A 30 11.44 -31.66 -36.85
CA ALA A 30 10.59 -30.68 -36.18
C ALA A 30 10.01 -31.19 -34.85
N GLU A 31 9.64 -32.47 -34.78
CA GLU A 31 9.17 -33.11 -33.53
C GLU A 31 10.32 -33.33 -32.53
N GLU A 32 11.54 -33.62 -33.01
CA GLU A 32 12.74 -33.70 -32.15
C GLU A 32 13.14 -32.33 -31.58
N GLU A 33 13.01 -31.23 -32.35
CA GLU A 33 13.27 -29.86 -31.83
C GLU A 33 12.20 -29.39 -30.83
N GLU A 34 10.93 -29.77 -31.01
CA GLU A 34 9.83 -29.40 -30.12
C GLU A 34 9.86 -30.23 -28.82
N GLN A 35 10.20 -31.52 -28.90
CA GLN A 35 10.48 -32.36 -27.73
C GLN A 35 11.77 -31.95 -27.02
N ALA A 36 12.81 -31.51 -27.74
CA ALA A 36 14.04 -30.97 -27.15
C ALA A 36 13.84 -29.60 -26.48
N LYS A 37 12.94 -28.74 -27.00
CA LYS A 37 12.51 -27.50 -26.32
C LYS A 37 11.69 -27.80 -25.07
N GLY A 38 10.72 -28.71 -25.16
CA GLY A 38 9.89 -29.15 -24.01
C GLY A 38 10.68 -29.91 -22.93
N GLN A 39 11.77 -30.59 -23.28
CA GLN A 39 12.71 -31.18 -22.32
C GLN A 39 13.71 -30.15 -21.74
N LYS A 40 14.12 -29.14 -22.50
CA LYS A 40 14.98 -28.04 -22.00
C LYS A 40 14.26 -27.15 -20.99
N GLU A 41 12.97 -26.89 -21.16
CA GLU A 41 12.18 -26.14 -20.18
C GLU A 41 11.94 -26.90 -18.86
N LYS A 42 11.89 -28.24 -18.89
CA LYS A 42 11.69 -29.07 -17.68
C LYS A 42 12.92 -29.22 -16.77
N ASN A 43 14.11 -28.84 -17.23
CA ASN A 43 15.37 -29.00 -16.48
C ASN A 43 16.02 -27.67 -16.05
N LYS A 44 15.36 -26.53 -16.24
CA LYS A 44 15.89 -25.25 -15.76
C LYS A 44 15.70 -25.17 -14.24
N PRO A 45 16.76 -24.95 -13.44
CA PRO A 45 16.59 -24.78 -12.00
C PRO A 45 15.69 -23.58 -11.73
N MET A 46 14.81 -23.70 -10.73
CA MET A 46 13.92 -22.62 -10.35
C MET A 46 14.71 -21.34 -10.04
N TRP A 47 15.78 -21.49 -9.26
CA TRP A 47 16.65 -20.42 -8.79
C TRP A 47 18.06 -20.56 -9.35
N THR A 48 18.65 -19.46 -9.83
CA THR A 48 20.06 -19.40 -10.25
C THR A 48 20.80 -18.40 -9.37
N GLN A 49 21.91 -18.79 -8.76
CA GLN A 49 22.71 -17.86 -7.93
C GLN A 49 23.30 -16.75 -8.81
N VAL A 50 23.12 -15.50 -8.38
CA VAL A 50 23.60 -14.30 -9.11
C VAL A 50 24.64 -13.52 -8.31
N TRP A 51 24.69 -13.69 -6.99
CA TRP A 51 25.66 -13.06 -6.12
C TRP A 51 25.85 -13.91 -4.85
N GLY A 52 26.99 -13.78 -4.19
CA GLY A 52 27.22 -14.40 -2.90
C GLY A 52 28.62 -14.21 -2.35
N ASP A 53 28.78 -14.60 -1.10
CA ASP A 53 30.04 -14.66 -0.40
C ASP A 53 30.10 -15.90 0.48
N GLU A 54 31.18 -16.67 0.34
CA GLU A 54 31.42 -17.92 1.08
C GLU A 54 32.47 -17.72 2.19
N PHE A 55 33.05 -16.51 2.31
CA PHE A 55 33.99 -16.12 3.37
C PHE A 55 35.23 -17.02 3.53
N ASP A 56 35.68 -17.60 2.42
CA ASP A 56 36.85 -18.50 2.32
C ASP A 56 38.16 -17.76 1.95
N ASP A 57 38.10 -16.45 1.70
CA ASP A 57 39.24 -15.66 1.22
C ASP A 57 40.19 -15.22 2.35
N GLY A 58 39.76 -15.36 3.61
CA GLY A 58 40.52 -14.98 4.81
C GLY A 58 40.60 -13.47 5.04
N LYS A 59 39.83 -12.68 4.28
CA LYS A 59 39.71 -11.23 4.43
C LYS A 59 38.37 -10.79 3.82
N ILE A 60 37.73 -9.83 4.50
CA ILE A 60 36.47 -9.26 4.03
C ILE A 60 36.69 -8.53 2.70
N ASP A 61 35.91 -8.89 1.67
CA ASP A 61 35.97 -8.26 0.36
C ASP A 61 35.34 -6.85 0.37
N PRO A 62 36.14 -5.77 0.21
CA PRO A 62 35.62 -4.41 0.22
C PRO A 62 34.81 -4.05 -1.03
N THR A 63 34.79 -4.90 -2.06
CA THR A 63 33.90 -4.75 -3.22
C THR A 63 32.49 -5.26 -2.95
N LYS A 64 32.31 -6.05 -1.87
CA LYS A 64 31.03 -6.61 -1.43
C LYS A 64 30.50 -5.94 -0.16
N TRP A 65 31.40 -5.60 0.77
CA TRP A 65 31.03 -5.17 2.12
C TRP A 65 31.60 -3.81 2.52
N THR A 66 30.77 -3.03 3.21
CA THR A 66 31.14 -1.82 3.93
C THR A 66 30.58 -1.86 5.35
N PHE A 67 30.93 -0.87 6.19
CA PHE A 67 30.66 -0.90 7.63
C PHE A 67 30.05 0.41 8.11
N ASP A 68 29.17 0.31 9.11
CA ASP A 68 28.83 1.45 9.96
C ASP A 68 29.86 1.60 11.09
N LEU A 69 30.35 2.82 11.30
CA LEU A 69 31.44 3.14 12.24
C LEU A 69 30.98 4.12 13.33
N THR A 70 29.81 3.84 13.93
CA THR A 70 29.12 4.73 14.87
C THR A 70 28.12 3.95 15.75
N ASN A 71 27.59 4.60 16.78
CA ASN A 71 26.39 4.17 17.53
C ASN A 71 25.08 4.75 16.92
N GLY A 72 25.18 5.46 15.80
CA GLY A 72 24.04 6.05 15.08
C GLY A 72 23.84 7.54 15.38
N ALA A 73 24.44 8.07 16.45
CA ALA A 73 24.34 9.48 16.81
C ALA A 73 24.85 10.43 15.70
N SER A 74 25.93 10.06 15.02
CA SER A 74 26.52 10.85 13.93
C SER A 74 25.64 10.90 12.67
N VAL A 75 24.63 10.04 12.57
CA VAL A 75 23.68 9.99 11.45
C VAL A 75 22.24 10.31 11.90
N GLY A 76 22.09 10.93 13.08
CA GLY A 76 20.81 11.45 13.56
C GLY A 76 19.90 10.43 14.25
N ILE A 77 20.38 9.21 14.49
CA ILE A 77 19.63 8.13 15.15
C ILE A 77 20.47 7.51 16.29
N PRO A 78 20.70 8.23 17.41
CA PRO A 78 21.43 7.70 18.56
C PRO A 78 20.88 6.33 19.02
N GLY A 79 21.77 5.40 19.39
CA GLY A 79 21.40 4.02 19.72
C GLY A 79 20.68 3.32 18.57
N TRP A 80 20.98 3.70 17.33
CA TRP A 80 20.35 3.23 16.09
C TRP A 80 18.81 3.31 16.07
N GLY A 81 18.23 4.23 16.85
CA GLY A 81 16.77 4.36 17.00
C GLY A 81 16.14 3.36 17.98
N ASN A 82 16.94 2.40 18.49
CA ASN A 82 16.49 1.28 19.32
C ASN A 82 17.12 1.25 20.71
N ASN A 83 17.77 2.33 21.15
CA ASN A 83 18.52 2.40 22.41
C ASN A 83 19.66 1.37 22.50
N GLU A 84 20.27 1.01 21.37
CA GLU A 84 21.41 0.11 21.28
C GLU A 84 22.68 0.71 21.94
N LEU A 85 23.48 -0.12 22.63
CA LEU A 85 24.58 0.34 23.49
C LEU A 85 25.97 0.25 22.83
N GLN A 86 26.11 -0.53 21.76
CA GLN A 86 27.39 -0.76 21.10
C GLN A 86 27.82 0.38 20.18
N TYR A 87 29.12 0.57 20.07
CA TYR A 87 29.74 1.31 18.97
C TYR A 87 30.17 0.31 17.89
N TYR A 88 29.61 0.42 16.67
CA TYR A 88 30.03 -0.43 15.57
C TYR A 88 31.41 -0.02 15.02
N THR A 89 32.25 -1.00 14.70
CA THR A 89 33.60 -0.78 14.15
C THR A 89 33.92 -1.78 13.04
N ASN A 90 34.99 -1.52 12.29
CA ASN A 90 35.60 -2.45 11.33
C ASN A 90 36.94 -3.03 11.83
N ARG A 91 37.20 -3.00 13.14
CA ARG A 91 38.45 -3.55 13.70
C ARG A 91 38.41 -5.08 13.59
N SER A 92 39.54 -5.71 13.29
CA SER A 92 39.65 -7.18 13.19
C SER A 92 39.16 -7.94 14.43
N LYS A 93 39.22 -7.30 15.59
CA LYS A 93 38.66 -7.81 16.85
C LYS A 93 37.13 -7.94 16.84
N ASN A 94 36.44 -7.05 16.12
CA ASN A 94 34.97 -7.03 16.01
C ASN A 94 34.47 -7.70 14.73
N VAL A 95 35.23 -7.65 13.64
CA VAL A 95 34.83 -8.27 12.37
C VAL A 95 36.02 -8.78 11.58
N ARG A 96 35.97 -10.05 11.15
CA ARG A 96 37.04 -10.71 10.40
C ARG A 96 36.49 -11.92 9.66
N GLU A 97 37.22 -12.41 8.67
CA GLU A 97 37.02 -13.77 8.17
C GLU A 97 37.95 -14.73 8.92
N GLU A 98 37.39 -15.81 9.44
CA GLU A 98 38.14 -16.80 10.21
C GLU A 98 37.48 -18.17 10.09
N GLY A 99 38.22 -19.16 9.59
CA GLY A 99 37.75 -20.54 9.48
C GLY A 99 36.56 -20.73 8.54
N GLY A 100 36.56 -20.07 7.37
CA GLY A 100 35.47 -20.16 6.37
C GLY A 100 34.19 -19.45 6.82
N ASN A 101 34.31 -18.42 7.66
CA ASN A 101 33.15 -17.69 8.18
C ASN A 101 33.48 -16.20 8.28
N LEU A 102 32.49 -15.35 8.02
CA LEU A 102 32.47 -13.99 8.56
C LEU A 102 32.12 -14.07 10.05
N VAL A 103 33.01 -13.56 10.89
CA VAL A 103 32.83 -13.51 12.35
C VAL A 103 32.56 -12.08 12.77
N ILE A 104 31.38 -11.82 13.32
CA ILE A 104 31.00 -10.57 13.98
C ILE A 104 31.03 -10.81 15.49
N GLN A 105 31.93 -10.16 16.21
CA GLN A 105 32.17 -10.40 17.64
C GLN A 105 31.93 -9.14 18.47
N ALA A 106 31.03 -9.29 19.46
CA ALA A 106 30.71 -8.25 20.42
C ALA A 106 31.65 -8.32 21.63
N HIS A 107 32.16 -7.16 22.07
CA HIS A 107 33.06 -7.03 23.21
C HIS A 107 32.51 -6.03 24.22
N LYS A 108 32.76 -6.29 25.51
CA LYS A 108 32.61 -5.30 26.58
C LYS A 108 33.94 -4.58 26.76
N GLU A 109 34.03 -3.35 26.28
CA GLU A 109 35.22 -2.52 26.35
C GLU A 109 34.87 -1.04 26.19
N SER A 110 35.64 -0.16 26.82
CA SER A 110 35.50 1.28 26.62
C SER A 110 36.06 1.67 25.25
N TYR A 111 35.21 2.17 24.36
CA TYR A 111 35.59 2.67 23.04
C TYR A 111 34.71 3.85 22.62
N GLN A 112 35.33 4.98 22.26
CA GLN A 112 34.61 6.18 21.79
C GLN A 112 33.49 6.66 22.73
N GLY A 113 33.62 6.42 24.04
CA GLY A 113 32.61 6.79 25.04
C GLY A 113 31.48 5.77 25.25
N PHE A 114 31.59 4.58 24.66
CA PHE A 114 30.65 3.47 24.82
C PHE A 114 31.33 2.27 25.49
N ASP A 115 30.54 1.44 26.19
CA ASP A 115 31.03 0.29 26.95
C ASP A 115 31.03 -1.03 26.17
N TYR A 116 30.53 -1.00 24.93
CA TYR A 116 30.43 -2.17 24.07
C TYR A 116 30.86 -1.83 22.65
N THR A 117 31.47 -2.80 21.97
CA THR A 117 31.79 -2.71 20.55
C THR A 117 31.29 -3.95 19.82
N SER A 118 30.93 -3.77 18.55
CA SER A 118 30.51 -4.87 17.66
C SER A 118 30.78 -4.45 16.21
N ALA A 119 30.16 -5.13 15.23
CA ALA A 119 30.15 -4.69 13.84
C ALA A 119 28.75 -4.76 13.21
N ARG A 120 28.52 -3.87 12.25
CA ARG A 120 27.38 -3.84 11.34
C ARG A 120 27.92 -3.74 9.92
N VAL A 121 27.78 -4.85 9.19
CA VAL A 121 28.34 -5.07 7.85
C VAL A 121 27.19 -4.97 6.85
N LYS A 122 27.39 -4.29 5.73
CA LYS A 122 26.32 -4.06 4.75
C LYS A 122 26.81 -4.01 3.32
N THR A 123 25.90 -4.20 2.38
CA THR A 123 26.18 -4.11 0.94
C THR A 123 25.75 -2.78 0.30
N LYS A 124 25.29 -1.80 1.09
CA LYS A 124 24.81 -0.50 0.58
C LYS A 124 25.83 0.17 -0.36
N GLY A 125 25.37 0.57 -1.55
CA GLY A 125 26.22 1.17 -2.60
C GLY A 125 27.20 0.20 -3.27
N LEU A 126 27.17 -1.09 -2.94
CA LEU A 126 28.03 -2.14 -3.49
C LEU A 126 27.21 -3.24 -4.18
N PHE A 127 26.17 -3.72 -3.52
CA PHE A 127 25.20 -4.68 -4.04
C PHE A 127 23.83 -4.42 -3.43
N SER A 128 22.83 -4.30 -4.31
CA SER A 128 21.42 -4.37 -3.97
C SER A 128 20.76 -5.32 -4.95
N LYS A 129 19.60 -5.85 -4.58
CA LYS A 129 18.77 -6.59 -5.51
C LYS A 129 17.30 -6.38 -5.19
N LYS A 130 16.48 -6.12 -6.21
CA LYS A 130 15.02 -6.25 -6.16
C LYS A 130 14.60 -7.67 -6.51
N TYR A 131 13.77 -8.25 -5.65
CA TYR A 131 13.27 -9.62 -5.73
C TYR A 131 14.37 -10.70 -5.74
N GLY A 132 13.99 -11.93 -5.45
CA GLY A 132 14.88 -13.08 -5.48
C GLY A 132 14.80 -13.94 -4.23
N LYS A 133 15.68 -14.94 -4.15
CA LYS A 133 15.91 -15.69 -2.91
C LYS A 133 17.19 -15.19 -2.25
N PHE A 134 17.12 -14.83 -0.97
CA PHE A 134 18.27 -14.48 -0.14
C PHE A 134 18.42 -15.59 0.89
N GLU A 135 19.56 -16.28 0.89
CA GLU A 135 19.83 -17.44 1.75
C GLU A 135 21.14 -17.22 2.51
N ILE A 136 21.07 -17.28 3.82
CA ILE A 136 22.18 -16.99 4.73
C ILE A 136 22.30 -18.13 5.72
N ARG A 137 23.49 -18.74 5.82
CA ARG A 137 23.76 -19.76 6.83
C ARG A 137 24.57 -19.14 7.96
N ALA A 138 23.98 -19.11 9.16
CA ALA A 138 24.58 -18.42 10.29
C ALA A 138 24.31 -19.12 11.63
N SER A 139 25.17 -18.84 12.60
CA SER A 139 24.98 -19.07 14.04
C SER A 139 25.18 -17.74 14.78
N ALA A 140 24.56 -17.60 15.94
CA ALA A 140 24.52 -16.38 16.72
C ALA A 140 24.58 -16.67 18.23
N PRO A 141 25.02 -15.71 19.06
CA PRO A 141 25.29 -16.01 20.45
C PRO A 141 24.03 -16.00 21.32
N THR A 142 24.00 -16.86 22.35
CA THR A 142 23.05 -16.74 23.45
C THR A 142 23.56 -15.82 24.57
N GLY A 143 22.61 -15.32 25.36
CA GLY A 143 22.84 -14.44 26.50
C GLY A 143 22.00 -13.16 26.42
N LYS A 144 21.46 -12.72 27.56
CA LYS A 144 20.65 -11.51 27.65
C LYS A 144 21.42 -10.30 27.12
N GLY A 145 20.76 -9.52 26.27
CA GLY A 145 21.27 -8.32 25.65
C GLY A 145 21.95 -8.53 24.30
N TYR A 146 21.99 -9.74 23.76
CA TYR A 146 22.42 -9.97 22.38
C TYR A 146 21.23 -9.94 21.43
N TRP A 147 21.38 -9.17 20.36
CA TRP A 147 20.41 -9.05 19.29
C TRP A 147 21.12 -9.22 17.93
N PRO A 148 21.32 -10.47 17.49
CA PRO A 148 21.77 -10.77 16.14
C PRO A 148 20.67 -10.48 15.11
N ALA A 149 21.05 -9.90 13.97
CA ALA A 149 20.13 -9.61 12.88
C ALA A 149 20.77 -9.84 11.50
N VAL A 150 19.99 -10.40 10.58
CA VAL A 150 20.23 -10.48 9.13
C VAL A 150 19.00 -9.90 8.46
N TRP A 151 19.18 -8.80 7.74
CA TRP A 151 18.06 -7.96 7.30
C TRP A 151 18.44 -7.11 6.09
N MET A 152 17.47 -6.39 5.57
CA MET A 152 17.59 -5.62 4.33
C MET A 152 16.90 -4.27 4.46
N LEU A 153 17.54 -3.25 3.89
CA LEU A 153 16.98 -1.91 3.74
C LEU A 153 16.97 -1.50 2.27
N PRO A 154 16.10 -0.57 1.87
CA PRO A 154 16.10 -0.02 0.52
C PRO A 154 17.45 0.65 0.22
N GLU A 155 17.95 0.45 -1.00
CA GLU A 155 19.11 1.18 -1.52
C GLU A 155 18.78 2.68 -1.63
N HIS A 156 17.53 3.00 -2.00
CA HIS A 156 17.01 4.35 -2.14
C HIS A 156 15.66 4.52 -1.43
N ASN A 157 15.51 5.63 -0.70
CA ASN A 157 14.30 5.96 0.07
C ASN A 157 13.22 6.60 -0.83
N ARG A 158 12.72 5.87 -1.83
CA ARG A 158 11.78 6.39 -2.84
C ARG A 158 10.48 6.95 -2.26
N TYR A 159 9.95 6.31 -1.23
CA TYR A 159 8.64 6.59 -0.64
C TYR A 159 8.74 7.42 0.65
N GLY A 160 9.91 7.98 0.94
CA GLY A 160 10.20 8.69 2.19
C GLY A 160 11.12 7.91 3.12
N GLY A 161 11.34 8.44 4.32
CA GLY A 161 12.18 7.81 5.32
C GLY A 161 11.60 6.48 5.82
N TRP A 162 12.34 5.82 6.70
CA TRP A 162 11.87 4.60 7.35
C TRP A 162 10.55 4.84 8.11
N ALA A 163 9.54 3.97 8.05
CA ALA A 163 9.48 2.71 7.29
C ALA A 163 8.70 2.83 5.96
N ALA A 164 8.41 4.05 5.49
CA ALA A 164 7.66 4.25 4.24
C ALA A 164 8.33 3.60 3.04
N SER A 165 9.67 3.48 3.04
CA SER A 165 10.44 2.76 2.02
C SER A 165 10.78 1.30 2.35
N GLY A 166 10.26 0.75 3.45
CA GLY A 166 10.36 -0.66 3.77
C GLY A 166 11.61 -1.10 4.55
N GLU A 167 11.50 -2.26 5.18
CA GLU A 167 12.55 -3.06 5.81
C GLU A 167 12.15 -4.53 5.72
N ILE A 168 13.09 -5.44 5.44
CA ILE A 168 12.85 -6.89 5.42
C ILE A 168 13.86 -7.56 6.36
N ASP A 169 13.38 -8.10 7.46
CA ASP A 169 14.19 -8.83 8.43
C ASP A 169 14.13 -10.33 8.12
N ILE A 170 15.24 -10.87 7.60
CA ILE A 170 15.34 -12.30 7.24
C ILE A 170 15.41 -13.14 8.52
N MET A 171 16.17 -12.65 9.50
CA MET A 171 16.28 -13.24 10.83
C MET A 171 16.64 -12.16 11.85
N GLU A 172 15.83 -12.03 12.88
CA GLU A 172 16.21 -11.42 14.15
C GLU A 172 16.17 -12.46 15.26
N GLY A 173 17.21 -12.51 16.08
CA GLY A 173 17.29 -13.43 17.21
C GLY A 173 17.34 -12.71 18.55
N TRP A 174 16.84 -13.39 19.58
CA TRP A 174 17.01 -12.96 20.97
C TRP A 174 18.06 -13.85 21.64
N GLY A 175 19.14 -13.25 22.11
CA GLY A 175 20.10 -13.97 22.95
C GLY A 175 19.43 -14.53 24.22
N SER A 176 18.36 -13.90 24.72
CA SER A 176 17.60 -14.39 25.88
C SER A 176 16.51 -15.41 25.57
N ARG A 177 16.10 -15.58 24.30
CA ARG A 177 15.15 -16.60 23.83
C ARG A 177 15.80 -17.41 22.71
N PRO A 178 16.84 -18.19 23.03
CA PRO A 178 17.73 -18.75 22.01
C PRO A 178 17.08 -19.81 21.12
N ASN A 179 15.90 -20.32 21.50
CA ASN A 179 15.12 -21.27 20.72
C ASN A 179 14.13 -20.60 19.75
N THR A 180 14.14 -19.27 19.64
CA THR A 180 13.18 -18.52 18.81
C THR A 180 13.87 -17.41 18.01
N ILE A 181 13.45 -17.23 16.76
CA ILE A 181 13.78 -16.09 15.90
C ILE A 181 12.50 -15.43 15.37
N ALA A 182 12.62 -14.24 14.79
CA ALA A 182 11.55 -13.58 14.07
C ALA A 182 11.95 -13.26 12.63
N GLY A 183 10.97 -13.33 11.72
CA GLY A 183 11.02 -12.75 10.39
C GLY A 183 9.94 -11.70 10.25
N THR A 184 10.33 -10.49 9.86
CA THR A 184 9.50 -9.29 9.96
C THR A 184 9.63 -8.42 8.72
N ILE A 185 8.58 -7.68 8.41
CA ILE A 185 8.64 -6.53 7.50
C ILE A 185 8.17 -5.27 8.23
N HIS A 186 8.87 -4.15 8.03
CA HIS A 186 8.41 -2.84 8.46
C HIS A 186 7.97 -2.02 7.24
N TYR A 187 6.81 -1.39 7.32
CA TYR A 187 6.20 -0.66 6.21
C TYR A 187 5.22 0.42 6.71
N GLY A 188 4.40 0.96 5.81
CA GLY A 188 3.36 1.94 6.13
C GLY A 188 3.84 3.37 5.87
N GLN A 189 3.72 4.23 6.86
CA GLN A 189 4.19 5.61 6.78
C GLN A 189 5.59 5.76 7.37
N GLN A 190 6.16 6.96 7.22
CA GLN A 190 7.37 7.33 7.93
C GLN A 190 7.12 7.30 9.45
N TRP A 191 8.16 6.97 10.22
CA TRP A 191 8.12 7.08 11.68
C TRP A 191 7.59 8.46 12.12
N PRO A 192 6.69 8.54 13.11
CA PRO A 192 6.27 7.47 14.03
C PRO A 192 5.02 6.68 13.59
N ASN A 193 4.53 6.88 12.37
CA ASN A 193 3.28 6.28 11.89
C ASN A 193 3.50 4.97 11.11
N ASN A 194 4.70 4.41 11.16
CA ASN A 194 5.01 3.12 10.57
C ASN A 194 4.27 1.99 11.28
N THR A 195 4.18 0.84 10.60
CA THR A 195 3.68 -0.42 11.16
C THR A 195 4.63 -1.56 10.76
N TYR A 196 4.34 -2.77 11.23
CA TYR A 196 5.06 -3.97 10.87
C TYR A 196 4.15 -5.20 10.92
N SER A 197 4.57 -6.27 10.26
CA SER A 197 4.00 -7.60 10.41
C SER A 197 5.11 -8.65 10.28
N GLY A 198 4.96 -9.77 10.96
CA GLY A 198 5.97 -10.82 11.03
C GLY A 198 5.48 -11.99 11.85
N GLU A 199 6.27 -13.05 11.86
CA GLU A 199 6.00 -14.26 12.63
C GLU A 199 7.26 -14.73 13.34
N GLU A 200 7.08 -15.37 14.50
CA GLU A 200 8.18 -16.02 15.21
C GLU A 200 8.31 -17.49 14.76
N TYR A 201 9.55 -17.97 14.64
CA TYR A 201 9.85 -19.39 14.44
C TYR A 201 10.51 -19.96 15.69
N THR A 202 9.99 -21.09 16.20
CA THR A 202 10.61 -21.84 17.29
C THR A 202 11.21 -23.14 16.75
N PHE A 203 12.51 -23.36 16.99
CA PHE A 203 13.21 -24.57 16.53
C PHE A 203 12.58 -25.83 17.13
N LYS A 204 12.20 -26.78 16.26
CA LYS A 204 11.40 -27.95 16.64
C LYS A 204 12.22 -29.13 17.16
N ASP A 205 13.49 -29.19 16.79
CA ASP A 205 14.42 -30.26 17.15
C ASP A 205 15.20 -29.98 18.45
N GLY A 206 14.95 -28.83 19.09
CA GLY A 206 15.62 -28.40 20.31
C GLY A 206 16.96 -27.70 20.08
N SER A 207 17.34 -27.46 18.82
CA SER A 207 18.45 -26.56 18.47
C SER A 207 18.16 -25.12 18.89
N THR A 208 19.19 -24.29 18.81
CA THR A 208 19.10 -22.87 19.15
C THR A 208 19.83 -22.03 18.10
N ILE A 209 19.72 -20.70 18.21
CA ILE A 209 20.50 -19.77 17.39
C ILE A 209 22.02 -19.98 17.51
N GLU A 210 22.53 -20.66 18.55
CA GLU A 210 23.96 -21.01 18.66
C GLU A 210 24.41 -22.09 17.67
N ASP A 211 23.48 -22.89 17.14
CA ASP A 211 23.73 -23.83 16.06
C ASP A 211 23.66 -23.13 14.69
N PHE A 212 24.29 -23.71 13.68
CA PHE A 212 24.20 -23.17 12.32
C PHE A 212 22.87 -23.58 11.67
N HIS A 213 22.09 -22.58 11.29
CA HIS A 213 20.85 -22.72 10.53
C HIS A 213 20.94 -21.93 9.23
N THR A 214 20.15 -22.33 8.25
CA THR A 214 19.93 -21.57 7.03
C THR A 214 18.67 -20.73 7.17
N TYR A 215 18.81 -19.42 7.14
CA TYR A 215 17.72 -18.46 7.12
C TYR A 215 17.53 -17.94 5.71
N ALA A 216 16.30 -17.94 5.20
CA ALA A 216 16.06 -17.46 3.86
C ALA A 216 14.74 -16.70 3.72
N VAL A 217 14.73 -15.77 2.77
CA VAL A 217 13.51 -15.19 2.21
C VAL A 217 13.44 -15.47 0.71
N GLU A 218 12.26 -15.85 0.24
CA GLU A 218 11.89 -15.74 -1.16
C GLU A 218 10.98 -14.52 -1.32
N TRP A 219 11.48 -13.50 -2.02
CA TRP A 219 10.80 -12.25 -2.25
C TRP A 219 10.42 -12.13 -3.72
N GLU A 220 9.12 -12.17 -3.98
CA GLU A 220 8.53 -11.94 -5.30
C GLU A 220 7.63 -10.69 -5.25
N PRO A 221 7.22 -10.13 -6.39
CA PRO A 221 6.21 -9.07 -6.40
C PRO A 221 4.97 -9.48 -5.60
N GLY A 222 4.62 -8.67 -4.61
CA GLY A 222 3.39 -8.81 -3.82
C GLY A 222 3.34 -9.98 -2.82
N GLU A 223 4.42 -10.73 -2.60
CA GLU A 223 4.51 -11.64 -1.44
C GLU A 223 5.96 -12.01 -1.11
N ILE A 224 6.26 -12.06 0.19
CA ILE A 224 7.55 -12.48 0.75
C ILE A 224 7.31 -13.72 1.63
N ARG A 225 8.19 -14.71 1.53
CA ARG A 225 8.10 -16.00 2.23
C ARG A 225 9.37 -16.26 3.01
N TRP A 226 9.27 -16.60 4.30
CA TRP A 226 10.41 -16.87 5.17
C TRP A 226 10.59 -18.34 5.45
N TYR A 227 11.86 -18.76 5.49
CA TYR A 227 12.27 -20.14 5.69
C TYR A 227 13.36 -20.25 6.75
N VAL A 228 13.29 -21.30 7.57
CA VAL A 228 14.41 -21.80 8.39
C VAL A 228 14.69 -23.23 7.97
N ASP A 229 15.92 -23.53 7.57
CA ASP A 229 16.35 -24.84 7.09
C ASP A 229 15.46 -25.43 5.97
N GLY A 230 14.93 -24.54 5.13
CA GLY A 230 14.00 -24.89 4.04
C GLY A 230 12.54 -25.09 4.47
N GLU A 231 12.22 -24.96 5.76
CA GLU A 231 10.86 -24.97 6.27
C GLU A 231 10.22 -23.58 6.16
N LEU A 232 9.17 -23.44 5.34
CA LEU A 232 8.34 -22.24 5.28
C LEU A 232 7.60 -22.04 6.60
N TYR A 233 7.77 -20.87 7.23
CA TYR A 233 7.06 -20.54 8.48
C TYR A 233 6.26 -19.24 8.43
N SER A 234 6.54 -18.35 7.48
CA SER A 234 5.81 -17.09 7.34
C SER A 234 5.59 -16.73 5.87
N VAL A 235 4.41 -16.20 5.58
CA VAL A 235 4.05 -15.60 4.29
C VAL A 235 3.45 -14.24 4.60
N GLN A 236 4.04 -13.18 4.03
CA GLN A 236 3.51 -11.83 4.10
C GLN A 236 3.09 -11.42 2.70
N ASN A 237 1.89 -10.85 2.57
CA ASN A 237 1.32 -10.35 1.31
C ASN A 237 0.29 -9.23 1.51
N ASP A 238 0.16 -8.73 2.75
CA ASP A 238 -0.74 -7.63 3.11
C ASP A 238 0.08 -6.51 3.74
N TRP A 239 0.49 -5.55 2.91
CA TRP A 239 1.23 -4.36 3.31
C TRP A 239 0.81 -3.17 2.45
N TYR A 240 1.25 -1.99 2.88
CA TYR A 240 1.10 -0.75 2.14
C TYR A 240 2.28 0.17 2.42
N SER A 241 2.43 1.21 1.60
CA SER A 241 3.30 2.34 1.88
C SER A 241 2.54 3.63 1.65
N GLN A 242 2.88 4.70 2.37
CA GLN A 242 2.38 6.03 2.05
C GLN A 242 3.51 7.04 2.23
N SER A 243 3.79 7.75 1.13
CA SER A 243 4.79 8.81 1.12
C SER A 243 4.34 10.01 1.94
N ASP A 244 5.28 10.68 2.59
CA ASP A 244 4.96 11.84 3.43
C ASP A 244 4.23 12.92 2.63
N GLY A 245 3.21 13.51 3.25
CA GLY A 245 2.38 14.54 2.63
C GLY A 245 1.47 14.09 1.49
N GLN A 246 1.50 12.82 1.05
CA GLN A 246 0.61 12.33 -0.02
C GLN A 246 -0.80 12.01 0.50
N PRO A 247 -1.84 12.20 -0.33
CA PRO A 247 -3.24 12.05 0.07
C PRO A 247 -3.65 10.59 0.28
N ASP A 248 -2.98 9.65 -0.38
CA ASP A 248 -3.26 8.22 -0.36
C ASP A 248 -1.97 7.39 -0.31
N THR A 249 -2.15 6.08 -0.15
CA THR A 249 -1.08 5.08 -0.20
C THR A 249 -0.42 5.03 -1.57
N ASN A 250 0.87 4.67 -1.58
CA ASN A 250 1.57 4.29 -2.78
C ASN A 250 0.94 3.01 -3.39
N ALA A 251 0.98 2.92 -4.71
CA ALA A 251 0.44 1.80 -5.47
C ALA A 251 1.14 0.49 -5.09
N TYR A 252 0.35 -0.53 -4.77
CA TYR A 252 0.84 -1.87 -4.44
C TYR A 252 1.72 -2.43 -5.58
N PRO A 253 2.87 -3.10 -5.30
CA PRO A 253 3.33 -3.65 -4.02
C PRO A 253 4.33 -2.78 -3.26
N ALA A 254 4.29 -1.46 -3.40
CA ALA A 254 5.12 -0.56 -2.60
C ALA A 254 4.94 -0.83 -1.08
N PRO A 255 6.03 -0.85 -0.28
CA PRO A 255 7.37 -0.38 -0.66
C PRO A 255 8.34 -1.48 -1.13
N PHE A 256 7.90 -2.74 -1.19
CA PHE A 256 8.75 -3.89 -1.51
C PHE A 256 8.82 -4.13 -3.03
N ASP A 257 8.91 -3.05 -3.79
CA ASP A 257 9.03 -3.00 -5.25
C ASP A 257 10.28 -2.23 -5.71
N GLU A 258 11.20 -1.97 -4.78
CA GLU A 258 12.47 -1.26 -4.96
C GLU A 258 13.67 -2.17 -4.69
N GLU A 259 14.88 -1.70 -5.01
CA GLU A 259 16.14 -2.40 -4.75
C GLU A 259 16.52 -2.36 -3.26
N PHE A 260 16.89 -3.49 -2.66
CA PHE A 260 17.29 -3.58 -1.25
C PHE A 260 18.72 -4.10 -1.09
N HIS A 261 19.46 -3.56 -0.14
CA HIS A 261 20.81 -3.99 0.26
C HIS A 261 20.77 -4.79 1.57
N LEU A 262 21.71 -5.71 1.75
CA LEU A 262 21.82 -6.58 2.91
C LEU A 262 22.57 -5.90 4.06
N ILE A 263 22.19 -6.27 5.28
CA ILE A 263 22.80 -5.84 6.54
C ILE A 263 22.89 -7.06 7.46
N MET A 264 24.05 -7.22 8.10
CA MET A 264 24.29 -8.22 9.14
C MET A 264 24.97 -7.54 10.33
N ASN A 265 24.42 -7.73 11.53
CA ASN A 265 24.99 -7.17 12.75
C ASN A 265 24.69 -8.00 13.98
N LEU A 266 25.47 -7.75 15.02
CA LEU A 266 25.22 -8.22 16.38
C LEU A 266 25.10 -6.99 17.29
N ALA A 267 23.87 -6.56 17.55
CA ALA A 267 23.62 -5.47 18.49
C ALA A 267 23.79 -5.93 19.95
N VAL A 268 24.08 -4.99 20.83
CA VAL A 268 24.21 -5.19 22.28
C VAL A 268 23.28 -4.19 22.99
N GLY A 269 22.29 -4.72 23.70
CA GLY A 269 21.25 -3.92 24.33
C GLY A 269 20.14 -3.50 23.39
N GLY A 270 19.36 -2.51 23.81
CA GLY A 270 18.26 -1.95 23.04
C GLY A 270 16.88 -2.52 23.38
N ASN A 271 15.87 -2.05 22.65
CA ASN A 271 14.46 -2.28 22.97
C ASN A 271 14.00 -3.73 22.74
N PHE A 272 14.68 -4.48 21.85
CA PHE A 272 14.26 -5.80 21.39
C PHE A 272 14.57 -6.92 22.41
N ASP A 273 15.86 -7.17 22.71
CA ASP A 273 16.26 -8.15 23.73
C ASP A 273 16.48 -7.51 25.11
N GLY A 274 16.47 -6.19 25.24
CA GLY A 274 16.83 -5.49 26.49
C GLY A 274 18.34 -5.40 26.70
N ASN A 275 18.77 -4.77 27.80
CA ASN A 275 20.19 -4.55 28.07
C ASN A 275 20.91 -5.79 28.65
N PRO A 276 22.24 -5.93 28.43
CA PRO A 276 23.07 -6.93 29.10
C PRO A 276 22.94 -6.89 30.63
N THR A 277 23.11 -8.04 31.26
CA THR A 277 23.09 -8.25 32.71
C THR A 277 24.50 -8.58 33.23
N ALA A 278 24.64 -8.79 34.54
CA ALA A 278 25.93 -9.23 35.11
C ALA A 278 26.31 -10.66 34.64
N GLU A 279 25.31 -11.44 34.24
CA GLU A 279 25.43 -12.81 33.77
C GLU A 279 25.80 -12.89 32.28
N THR A 280 25.63 -11.81 31.53
CA THR A 280 25.96 -11.76 30.10
C THR A 280 27.46 -11.92 29.88
N GLN A 281 27.87 -12.99 29.21
CA GLN A 281 29.26 -13.33 28.96
C GLN A 281 29.80 -12.61 27.72
N PHE A 282 30.97 -11.98 27.82
CA PHE A 282 31.69 -11.38 26.69
C PHE A 282 33.13 -11.92 26.60
N PRO A 283 33.73 -12.02 25.40
CA PRO A 283 33.10 -11.76 24.10
C PRO A 283 32.22 -12.94 23.62
N LYS A 284 31.31 -12.64 22.71
CA LYS A 284 30.45 -13.61 22.02
C LYS A 284 30.31 -13.19 20.56
N GLU A 285 30.04 -14.15 19.69
CA GLU A 285 30.11 -13.96 18.25
C GLU A 285 28.92 -14.53 17.49
N MET A 286 28.58 -13.84 16.41
CA MET A 286 27.75 -14.32 15.32
C MET A 286 28.69 -14.76 14.18
N LYS A 287 28.45 -15.93 13.61
CA LYS A 287 29.20 -16.48 12.48
C LYS A 287 28.29 -16.67 11.29
N ILE A 288 28.77 -16.26 10.13
CA ILE A 288 28.08 -16.44 8.86
C ILE A 288 28.98 -17.28 7.97
N ASP A 289 28.50 -18.47 7.61
CA ASP A 289 29.18 -19.44 6.73
C ASP A 289 29.09 -18.98 5.27
N TYR A 290 27.90 -18.57 4.83
CA TYR A 290 27.74 -17.95 3.52
C TYR A 290 26.55 -17.00 3.46
N VAL A 291 26.58 -16.14 2.45
CA VAL A 291 25.44 -15.38 1.94
C VAL A 291 25.29 -15.69 0.45
N ARG A 292 24.11 -16.13 0.03
CA ARG A 292 23.81 -16.43 -1.38
C ARG A 292 22.53 -15.76 -1.81
N VAL A 293 22.55 -15.15 -2.99
CA VAL A 293 21.41 -14.45 -3.58
C VAL A 293 21.12 -15.03 -4.95
N TYR A 294 19.85 -15.36 -5.19
CA TYR A 294 19.40 -16.08 -6.37
C TYR A 294 18.33 -15.29 -7.14
N GLU A 295 18.39 -15.41 -8.47
CA GLU A 295 17.38 -14.95 -9.41
C GLU A 295 16.39 -16.08 -9.74
N LEU A 296 15.11 -15.74 -9.85
CA LEU A 296 14.10 -16.68 -10.32
C LEU A 296 14.28 -16.83 -11.84
N THR A 297 14.71 -18.02 -12.27
CA THR A 297 14.97 -18.27 -13.69
C THR A 297 14.12 -19.40 -14.26
N GLY A 298 13.54 -20.28 -13.42
CA GLY A 298 12.68 -21.36 -13.89
C GLY A 298 11.31 -20.91 -14.40
N ARG A 299 10.90 -19.67 -14.08
CA ARG A 299 9.69 -18.99 -14.58
C ARG A 299 9.85 -17.48 -14.44
N GLU A 300 8.92 -16.73 -15.04
CA GLU A 300 8.78 -15.30 -14.77
C GLU A 300 8.25 -15.06 -13.35
N TYR A 301 8.54 -13.87 -12.80
CA TYR A 301 7.87 -13.39 -11.61
C TYR A 301 6.36 -13.27 -11.84
N ARG A 302 5.58 -13.44 -10.78
CA ARG A 302 4.14 -13.18 -10.82
C ARG A 302 3.87 -11.68 -10.90
N GLU A 303 2.74 -11.32 -11.50
CA GLU A 303 2.20 -9.97 -11.36
C GLU A 303 1.71 -9.77 -9.91
N PRO A 304 2.03 -8.64 -9.27
CA PRO A 304 1.53 -8.35 -7.94
C PRO A 304 0.02 -8.11 -8.00
N THR A 305 -0.71 -8.76 -7.10
CA THR A 305 -2.14 -8.49 -6.89
C THR A 305 -2.31 -7.89 -5.51
N PRO A 306 -3.04 -6.78 -5.37
CA PRO A 306 -3.33 -6.23 -4.05
C PRO A 306 -3.94 -7.31 -3.13
N PRO A 307 -3.59 -7.30 -1.84
CA PRO A 307 -4.17 -8.23 -0.87
C PRO A 307 -5.69 -8.15 -0.92
N VAL A 308 -6.33 -9.29 -1.16
CA VAL A 308 -7.78 -9.42 -1.04
C VAL A 308 -8.06 -10.16 0.25
N ILE A 309 -8.77 -9.50 1.17
CA ILE A 309 -9.35 -10.18 2.34
C ILE A 309 -10.55 -10.98 1.82
N PRO A 310 -10.51 -12.32 1.86
CA PRO A 310 -11.60 -13.13 1.34
C PRO A 310 -12.90 -12.79 2.05
N LYS A 311 -13.97 -12.69 1.27
CA LYS A 311 -15.32 -12.48 1.77
C LYS A 311 -15.77 -13.71 2.55
N GLU A 312 -15.97 -13.56 3.85
CA GLU A 312 -16.52 -14.61 4.72
C GLU A 312 -18.06 -14.61 4.72
N GLU A 313 -18.65 -15.75 5.06
CA GLU A 313 -20.06 -15.84 5.40
C GLU A 313 -20.35 -15.20 6.76
N TYR A 314 -21.59 -14.72 6.95
CA TYR A 314 -22.01 -14.25 8.26
C TYR A 314 -21.97 -15.38 9.29
N LEU A 315 -21.56 -15.07 10.53
CA LEU A 315 -21.56 -16.04 11.62
C LEU A 315 -22.99 -16.53 11.93
N SER A 316 -23.09 -17.74 12.49
CA SER A 316 -24.38 -18.26 12.98
C SER A 316 -25.02 -17.30 13.98
N GLY A 317 -26.33 -17.05 13.85
CA GLY A 317 -27.05 -16.10 14.68
C GLY A 317 -26.88 -14.63 14.28
N ALA A 318 -26.23 -14.34 13.14
CA ALA A 318 -26.12 -12.99 12.61
C ALA A 318 -27.48 -12.36 12.31
N LYS A 319 -27.54 -11.06 12.54
CA LYS A 319 -28.59 -10.19 12.03
C LYS A 319 -28.35 -9.97 10.54
N LEU A 320 -29.13 -10.65 9.70
CA LEU A 320 -28.95 -10.62 8.25
C LEU A 320 -29.45 -9.31 7.62
N PRO A 321 -28.98 -8.93 6.42
CA PRO A 321 -29.53 -7.81 5.68
C PRO A 321 -31.04 -7.94 5.46
N GLN A 322 -31.76 -6.82 5.58
CA GLN A 322 -33.18 -6.73 5.22
C GLN A 322 -33.35 -6.79 3.68
N ALA A 323 -34.60 -6.78 3.20
CA ALA A 323 -34.91 -6.87 1.77
C ALA A 323 -34.29 -5.74 0.93
N ASP A 324 -34.02 -4.58 1.53
CA ASP A 324 -33.31 -3.44 0.91
C ASP A 324 -31.79 -3.48 1.10
N GLY A 325 -31.26 -4.58 1.66
CA GLY A 325 -29.84 -4.77 1.98
C GLY A 325 -29.39 -4.12 3.29
N ASN A 326 -30.28 -3.45 4.04
CA ASN A 326 -29.89 -2.69 5.22
C ASN A 326 -29.73 -3.58 6.47
N LEU A 327 -28.60 -3.44 7.17
CA LEU A 327 -28.31 -4.08 8.45
C LEU A 327 -28.79 -3.26 9.67
N VAL A 328 -29.06 -1.96 9.49
CA VAL A 328 -29.69 -1.11 10.51
C VAL A 328 -31.19 -1.33 10.44
N TYR A 329 -31.74 -2.00 11.46
CA TYR A 329 -33.17 -2.30 11.52
C TYR A 329 -33.94 -1.10 12.05
N ASN A 330 -35.21 -0.99 11.69
CA ASN A 330 -36.09 0.10 12.10
C ASN A 330 -35.49 1.49 11.86
N ASN A 331 -34.77 1.69 10.76
CA ASN A 331 -34.10 2.95 10.44
C ASN A 331 -35.05 4.11 10.10
N GLN A 332 -36.33 3.79 9.88
CA GLN A 332 -37.40 4.76 9.65
C GLN A 332 -38.23 5.05 10.90
N PHE A 333 -37.89 4.45 12.05
CA PHE A 333 -38.59 4.59 13.33
C PHE A 333 -40.12 4.40 13.22
N THR A 334 -40.56 3.42 12.43
CA THR A 334 -41.98 3.14 12.16
C THR A 334 -42.55 2.01 13.01
N GLU A 335 -41.71 1.19 13.63
CA GLU A 335 -42.16 0.07 14.47
C GLU A 335 -42.83 0.55 15.76
N THR A 336 -43.98 -0.03 16.12
CA THR A 336 -44.76 0.35 17.32
C THR A 336 -44.21 -0.21 18.64
N LYS A 337 -42.98 -0.72 18.62
CA LYS A 337 -42.31 -1.29 19.80
C LYS A 337 -41.29 -0.31 20.35
N ALA A 338 -41.16 -0.28 21.68
CA ALA A 338 -40.12 0.49 22.35
C ALA A 338 -38.72 -0.06 22.03
N GLY A 339 -37.71 0.81 22.07
CA GLY A 339 -36.32 0.42 21.86
C GLY A 339 -35.74 -0.47 22.93
N ASP A 340 -34.54 -0.97 22.63
CA ASP A 340 -33.70 -1.79 23.50
C ASP A 340 -33.18 -0.91 24.68
N PRO A 341 -32.34 -1.44 25.60
CA PRO A 341 -31.96 -0.72 26.82
C PRO A 341 -31.56 0.74 26.59
N GLY A 342 -32.15 1.63 27.39
CA GLY A 342 -31.89 3.07 27.37
C GLY A 342 -32.78 3.89 26.43
N MET A 343 -33.35 3.31 25.36
CA MET A 343 -34.25 4.05 24.44
C MET A 343 -35.63 4.29 25.06
N GLY A 344 -36.35 3.21 25.40
CA GLY A 344 -37.60 3.28 26.19
C GLY A 344 -38.79 4.02 25.57
N ILE A 345 -38.70 4.49 24.32
CA ILE A 345 -39.79 5.18 23.61
C ILE A 345 -40.31 4.37 22.42
N GLU A 346 -41.61 4.43 22.15
CA GLU A 346 -42.22 3.80 20.97
C GLU A 346 -41.60 4.33 19.67
N GLY A 347 -41.45 3.47 18.66
CA GLY A 347 -40.80 3.84 17.40
C GLY A 347 -39.34 3.41 17.31
N THR A 348 -38.70 2.95 18.40
CA THR A 348 -37.23 2.81 18.47
C THR A 348 -36.72 1.39 18.66
N ALA A 349 -37.55 0.36 18.42
CA ALA A 349 -37.11 -1.04 18.42
C ALA A 349 -35.80 -1.25 17.63
N ASN A 350 -34.90 -2.13 18.10
CA ASN A 350 -33.57 -2.41 17.53
C ASN A 350 -32.52 -1.29 17.69
N TRP A 351 -32.83 -0.27 18.49
CA TRP A 351 -31.90 0.77 18.90
C TRP A 351 -31.76 0.79 20.41
N SER A 352 -30.55 1.09 20.90
CA SER A 352 -30.23 1.27 22.32
C SER A 352 -29.65 2.66 22.56
N LEU A 353 -29.74 3.15 23.79
CA LEU A 353 -29.07 4.37 24.23
C LEU A 353 -28.08 4.02 25.34
N HIS A 354 -26.79 4.17 25.07
CA HIS A 354 -25.76 4.16 26.12
C HIS A 354 -25.66 5.54 26.76
N LYS A 355 -25.46 5.55 28.08
CA LYS A 355 -25.22 6.76 28.87
C LYS A 355 -24.16 6.49 29.93
N GLU A 356 -23.18 7.38 30.04
CA GLU A 356 -22.30 7.43 31.20
C GLU A 356 -23.04 7.99 32.43
N PRO A 357 -22.55 7.78 33.66
CA PRO A 357 -23.18 8.32 34.86
C PRO A 357 -23.39 9.85 34.85
N ASP A 358 -22.53 10.57 34.13
CA ASP A 358 -22.58 12.02 33.95
C ASP A 358 -23.34 12.49 32.70
N GLY A 359 -23.78 11.55 31.86
CA GLY A 359 -24.57 11.80 30.65
C GLY A 359 -26.06 11.60 30.88
N ASP A 360 -26.89 12.48 30.30
CA ASP A 360 -28.34 12.29 30.31
C ASP A 360 -29.03 12.95 29.11
N ALA A 361 -30.11 12.33 28.65
CA ALA A 361 -30.88 12.80 27.50
C ALA A 361 -32.34 12.31 27.55
N VAL A 362 -33.22 13.09 26.94
CA VAL A 362 -34.62 12.77 26.68
C VAL A 362 -34.80 12.54 25.18
N LEU A 363 -35.56 11.51 24.84
CA LEU A 363 -35.74 11.08 23.46
C LEU A 363 -37.16 11.35 22.96
N SER A 364 -37.30 11.67 21.69
CA SER A 364 -38.57 11.65 20.96
C SER A 364 -38.36 11.21 19.51
N VAL A 365 -39.43 10.76 18.85
CA VAL A 365 -39.42 10.55 17.40
C VAL A 365 -40.23 11.67 16.77
N GLU A 366 -39.60 12.46 15.91
CA GLU A 366 -40.21 13.61 15.22
C GLU A 366 -40.22 13.39 13.71
N GLU A 367 -41.24 13.92 13.02
CA GLU A 367 -41.32 13.88 11.56
C GLU A 367 -40.73 15.15 10.96
N LEU A 368 -39.74 14.99 10.08
CA LEU A 368 -39.08 16.06 9.32
C LEU A 368 -39.06 15.68 7.84
N ASN A 369 -39.57 16.54 6.96
CA ASN A 369 -39.59 16.32 5.51
C ASN A 369 -40.17 14.94 5.10
N ASN A 370 -41.29 14.54 5.71
CA ASN A 370 -41.95 13.23 5.51
C ASN A 370 -41.10 12.01 5.91
N SER A 371 -40.06 12.18 6.72
CA SER A 371 -39.24 11.10 7.29
C SER A 371 -39.22 11.24 8.81
N ARG A 372 -39.19 10.11 9.54
CA ARG A 372 -39.09 10.15 11.01
C ARG A 372 -37.63 10.13 11.46
N PHE A 373 -37.33 10.95 12.46
CA PHE A 373 -36.01 11.10 13.05
C PHE A 373 -36.09 10.85 14.55
N LEU A 374 -35.10 10.13 15.09
CA LEU A 374 -34.83 10.13 16.51
C LEU A 374 -34.25 11.49 16.90
N LYS A 375 -34.95 12.25 17.73
CA LYS A 375 -34.42 13.42 18.41
C LYS A 375 -33.85 13.02 19.75
N VAL A 376 -32.60 13.39 19.98
CA VAL A 376 -31.92 13.26 21.26
C VAL A 376 -31.76 14.66 21.85
N ASN A 377 -32.56 14.97 22.87
CA ASN A 377 -32.47 16.21 23.61
C ASN A 377 -31.55 16.00 24.82
N ILE A 378 -30.33 16.53 24.76
CA ILE A 378 -29.28 16.25 25.73
C ILE A 378 -29.46 17.17 26.93
N LEU A 379 -29.68 16.58 28.11
CA LEU A 379 -29.85 17.31 29.37
C LEU A 379 -28.52 17.51 30.09
N ARG A 380 -27.65 16.49 30.03
CA ARG A 380 -26.29 16.53 30.57
C ARG A 380 -25.35 15.92 29.55
N PRO A 381 -24.43 16.70 28.96
CA PRO A 381 -23.58 16.20 27.89
C PRO A 381 -22.48 15.24 28.35
N GLY A 382 -22.13 15.26 29.65
CA GLY A 382 -21.01 14.50 30.20
C GLY A 382 -19.63 14.95 29.68
N GLY A 383 -18.58 14.35 30.23
CA GLY A 383 -17.19 14.70 29.91
C GLY A 383 -16.60 13.96 28.69
N GLN A 384 -17.31 12.98 28.13
CA GLN A 384 -16.83 12.14 27.04
C GLN A 384 -17.74 12.23 25.82
N LEU A 385 -17.19 12.04 24.61
CA LEU A 385 -17.99 12.05 23.37
C LEU A 385 -19.09 10.96 23.38
N TYR A 386 -18.83 9.84 24.05
CA TYR A 386 -19.76 8.71 24.19
C TYR A 386 -20.68 8.81 25.43
N SER A 387 -20.63 9.91 26.21
CA SER A 387 -21.46 10.07 27.42
C SER A 387 -22.96 9.98 27.15
N VAL A 388 -23.41 10.32 25.93
CA VAL A 388 -24.76 10.05 25.41
C VAL A 388 -24.59 9.46 24.01
N GLN A 389 -25.04 8.22 23.79
CA GLN A 389 -24.70 7.49 22.57
C GLN A 389 -25.85 6.58 22.10
N PRO A 390 -26.68 7.02 21.16
CA PRO A 390 -27.57 6.13 20.41
C PRO A 390 -26.77 5.11 19.61
N GLN A 391 -27.23 3.87 19.61
CA GLN A 391 -26.58 2.74 18.95
C GLN A 391 -27.60 1.87 18.22
N SER A 392 -27.17 1.21 17.15
CA SER A 392 -27.87 0.07 16.55
C SER A 392 -26.91 -1.11 16.42
N ILE A 393 -27.31 -2.28 16.95
CA ILE A 393 -26.55 -3.52 16.81
C ILE A 393 -26.75 -4.09 15.40
N VAL A 394 -25.63 -4.45 14.77
CA VAL A 394 -25.52 -4.99 13.41
C VAL A 394 -24.57 -6.20 13.43
N SER A 395 -24.62 -7.03 12.39
CA SER A 395 -23.67 -8.12 12.21
C SER A 395 -22.80 -7.85 10.99
N LEU A 396 -21.48 -8.04 11.11
CA LEU A 396 -20.51 -7.81 10.05
C LEU A 396 -19.71 -9.08 9.80
N ALA A 397 -19.43 -9.38 8.54
CA ALA A 397 -18.56 -10.48 8.15
C ALA A 397 -17.25 -9.94 7.57
N LYS A 398 -16.14 -10.61 7.88
CA LYS A 398 -14.80 -10.26 7.41
C LYS A 398 -14.70 -10.27 5.89
N GLY A 399 -13.87 -9.37 5.37
CA GLY A 399 -13.62 -9.20 3.93
C GLY A 399 -14.70 -8.45 3.16
N ARG A 400 -15.90 -8.28 3.74
CA ARG A 400 -17.01 -7.53 3.11
C ARG A 400 -16.80 -6.01 3.21
N PHE A 401 -17.25 -5.29 2.18
CA PHE A 401 -17.28 -3.84 2.18
C PHE A 401 -18.67 -3.33 2.57
N TYR A 402 -18.68 -2.30 3.39
CA TYR A 402 -19.89 -1.72 3.94
C TYR A 402 -19.92 -0.22 3.71
N LYS A 403 -21.13 0.28 3.48
CA LYS A 403 -21.44 1.70 3.38
C LYS A 403 -22.46 2.07 4.43
N LEU A 404 -22.05 2.90 5.39
CA LEU A 404 -22.93 3.56 6.34
C LEU A 404 -23.36 4.90 5.76
N THR A 405 -24.67 5.13 5.62
CA THR A 405 -25.26 6.44 5.33
C THR A 405 -26.25 6.82 6.42
N PHE A 406 -26.37 8.10 6.76
CA PHE A 406 -27.41 8.60 7.66
C PHE A 406 -27.67 10.07 7.41
N ASP A 407 -28.86 10.52 7.82
CA ASP A 407 -29.24 11.92 7.80
C ASP A 407 -29.22 12.49 9.22
N ALA A 408 -28.67 13.69 9.39
CA ALA A 408 -28.67 14.37 10.68
C ALA A 408 -28.77 15.88 10.57
N LYS A 409 -29.25 16.49 11.66
CA LYS A 409 -29.19 17.93 11.92
C LYS A 409 -29.08 18.22 13.41
N THR A 410 -28.77 19.47 13.73
CA THR A 410 -28.74 20.06 15.08
C THR A 410 -29.51 21.38 15.06
N GLU A 411 -29.69 22.06 16.18
CA GLU A 411 -30.18 23.46 16.18
C GLU A 411 -29.03 24.45 16.00
N VAL A 412 -27.95 24.24 16.75
CA VAL A 412 -26.70 25.01 16.69
C VAL A 412 -25.59 24.11 16.17
N ALA A 413 -24.80 24.64 15.23
CA ALA A 413 -23.73 23.89 14.56
C ALA A 413 -22.80 23.20 15.56
N ARG A 414 -22.57 21.90 15.35
CA ARG A 414 -21.74 21.07 16.22
C ARG A 414 -21.15 19.90 15.43
N SER A 415 -20.08 19.32 15.96
CA SER A 415 -19.56 18.05 15.48
C SER A 415 -20.27 16.87 16.19
N MET A 416 -20.39 15.76 15.49
CA MET A 416 -20.81 14.46 16.01
C MET A 416 -19.88 13.38 15.47
N LYS A 417 -19.28 12.58 16.36
CA LYS A 417 -18.46 11.43 15.94
C LYS A 417 -19.36 10.23 15.67
N VAL A 418 -19.25 9.63 14.48
CA VAL A 418 -19.95 8.40 14.11
C VAL A 418 -18.92 7.34 13.74
N GLN A 419 -19.12 6.11 14.22
CA GLN A 419 -18.22 5.00 13.93
C GLN A 419 -18.99 3.67 13.96
N VAL A 420 -18.49 2.68 13.23
CA VAL A 420 -18.90 1.28 13.39
C VAL A 420 -17.84 0.58 14.25
N THR A 421 -18.26 0.01 15.37
CA THR A 421 -17.36 -0.59 16.38
C THR A 421 -17.82 -2.00 16.75
N GLY A 422 -16.92 -2.79 17.33
CA GLY A 422 -17.22 -4.13 17.82
C GLY A 422 -17.99 -4.15 19.14
N GLY A 423 -18.47 -5.33 19.50
CA GLY A 423 -19.11 -5.57 20.79
C GLY A 423 -18.18 -5.43 22.00
N ALA A 424 -18.73 -5.57 23.20
CA ALA A 424 -17.95 -5.51 24.45
C ALA A 424 -16.90 -6.63 24.57
N SER A 425 -17.16 -7.79 24.00
CA SER A 425 -16.25 -8.95 24.01
C SER A 425 -14.93 -8.70 23.30
N VAL A 426 -14.89 -7.75 22.37
CA VAL A 426 -13.70 -7.37 21.58
C VAL A 426 -13.17 -5.99 21.98
N GLY A 427 -13.57 -5.49 23.15
CA GLY A 427 -13.10 -4.21 23.68
C GLY A 427 -13.50 -3.00 22.84
N TYR A 428 -14.62 -3.08 22.11
CA TYR A 428 -15.15 -1.98 21.30
C TYR A 428 -14.22 -1.52 20.18
N ALA A 429 -13.47 -2.45 19.60
CA ALA A 429 -12.56 -2.19 18.49
C ALA A 429 -13.25 -1.43 17.33
N GLY A 430 -12.60 -0.41 16.79
CA GLY A 430 -13.11 0.31 15.61
C GLY A 430 -13.03 -0.56 14.35
N TYR A 431 -14.15 -0.69 13.63
CA TYR A 431 -14.23 -1.43 12.36
C TYR A 431 -14.32 -0.51 11.15
N SER A 432 -14.86 0.70 11.31
CA SER A 432 -14.82 1.76 10.30
C SER A 432 -13.85 2.89 10.70
N PRO A 433 -13.42 3.72 9.73
CA PRO A 433 -12.92 5.05 10.03
C PRO A 433 -13.92 5.83 10.90
N ALA A 434 -13.41 6.69 11.77
CA ALA A 434 -14.23 7.61 12.54
C ALA A 434 -14.65 8.79 11.65
N LEU A 435 -15.95 9.04 11.53
CA LEU A 435 -16.48 10.20 10.84
C LEU A 435 -16.79 11.31 11.84
N ASN A 436 -16.21 12.50 11.64
CA ASN A 436 -16.58 13.71 12.38
C ASN A 436 -17.59 14.52 11.57
N ALA A 437 -18.88 14.20 11.72
CA ALA A 437 -19.96 14.85 10.99
C ALA A 437 -20.20 16.28 11.50
N GLN A 438 -20.03 17.27 10.60
CA GLN A 438 -20.30 18.68 10.90
C GLN A 438 -21.79 18.97 10.70
N LEU A 439 -22.56 18.96 11.79
CA LEU A 439 -24.00 19.15 11.75
C LEU A 439 -24.37 20.62 11.62
N THR A 440 -25.43 20.90 10.85
CA THR A 440 -26.02 22.23 10.70
C THR A 440 -27.49 22.22 11.10
N ASN A 441 -28.15 23.38 10.98
CA ASN A 441 -29.60 23.48 11.22
C ASN A 441 -30.47 22.89 10.11
N GLN A 442 -29.86 22.51 8.98
CA GLN A 442 -30.51 21.78 7.90
C GLN A 442 -30.16 20.30 7.98
N VAL A 443 -31.11 19.45 7.55
CA VAL A 443 -30.85 18.02 7.38
C VAL A 443 -29.78 17.85 6.29
N GLN A 444 -28.73 17.11 6.63
CA GLN A 444 -27.64 16.75 5.73
C GLN A 444 -27.43 15.23 5.77
N SER A 445 -26.98 14.68 4.65
CA SER A 445 -26.61 13.27 4.53
C SER A 445 -25.11 13.10 4.70
N TYR A 446 -24.72 12.04 5.40
CA TYR A 446 -23.34 11.69 5.67
C TYR A 446 -23.06 10.25 5.26
N GLU A 447 -21.81 9.94 4.92
CA GLU A 447 -21.40 8.64 4.40
C GLU A 447 -20.05 8.19 5.01
N VAL A 448 -19.93 6.88 5.25
CA VAL A 448 -18.67 6.20 5.58
C VAL A 448 -18.62 4.88 4.80
N LEU A 449 -17.52 4.65 4.10
CA LEU A 449 -17.19 3.40 3.43
C LEU A 449 -16.04 2.71 4.18
N PHE A 450 -16.12 1.39 4.36
CA PHE A 450 -15.05 0.61 4.99
C PHE A 450 -15.11 -0.86 4.58
N GLN A 451 -13.96 -1.53 4.63
CA GLN A 451 -13.89 -3.00 4.58
C GLN A 451 -13.79 -3.56 6.00
N MET A 452 -14.54 -4.61 6.29
CA MET A 452 -14.40 -5.33 7.56
C MET A 452 -13.12 -6.17 7.56
N LYS A 453 -12.02 -5.60 8.07
CA LYS A 453 -10.70 -6.28 8.09
C LYS A 453 -10.51 -7.23 9.29
N LYS A 454 -11.26 -7.02 10.36
CA LYS A 454 -11.20 -7.84 11.58
C LYS A 454 -12.11 -9.06 11.47
N GLU A 455 -11.98 -9.98 12.42
CA GLU A 455 -12.85 -11.16 12.54
C GLU A 455 -14.34 -10.77 12.56
N SER A 456 -15.15 -11.59 11.90
CA SER A 456 -16.61 -11.42 11.82
C SER A 456 -17.23 -11.23 13.22
N ASP A 457 -18.17 -10.29 13.37
CA ASP A 457 -18.75 -9.91 14.67
C ASP A 457 -20.28 -9.74 14.55
N ASN A 458 -21.03 -10.53 15.32
CA ASN A 458 -22.48 -10.44 15.40
C ASN A 458 -22.99 -9.33 16.32
N ALA A 459 -22.12 -8.81 17.19
CA ALA A 459 -22.40 -7.77 18.19
C ALA A 459 -21.77 -6.42 17.82
N ALA A 460 -21.37 -6.25 16.55
CA ALA A 460 -20.94 -4.96 16.02
C ALA A 460 -22.06 -3.93 16.16
N ARG A 461 -21.71 -2.65 16.12
CA ARG A 461 -22.67 -1.57 16.31
C ARG A 461 -22.32 -0.33 15.52
N VAL A 462 -23.37 0.34 15.04
CA VAL A 462 -23.29 1.72 14.57
C VAL A 462 -23.51 2.62 15.78
N GLU A 463 -22.55 3.49 16.10
CA GLU A 463 -22.62 4.39 17.26
C GLU A 463 -22.59 5.87 16.86
N PHE A 464 -23.49 6.65 17.45
CA PHE A 464 -23.58 8.11 17.29
C PHE A 464 -23.17 8.78 18.59
N ASN A 465 -22.00 9.42 18.62
CA ASN A 465 -21.41 9.99 19.84
C ASN A 465 -21.85 11.45 20.03
N LEU A 466 -22.75 11.68 20.98
CA LEU A 466 -23.42 12.97 21.17
C LEU A 466 -22.98 13.75 22.41
N GLY A 467 -22.13 13.17 23.27
CA GLY A 467 -21.69 13.82 24.51
C GLY A 467 -20.86 15.09 24.29
N THR A 468 -20.40 15.70 25.39
CA THR A 468 -19.66 16.99 25.46
C THR A 468 -20.37 18.25 24.95
N ASN A 469 -21.55 18.11 24.34
CA ASN A 469 -22.34 19.21 23.81
C ASN A 469 -23.83 18.95 24.02
N ASP A 470 -24.55 19.93 24.56
CA ASP A 470 -25.93 19.84 25.00
C ASP A 470 -26.99 20.13 23.91
N GLN A 471 -26.55 20.52 22.72
CA GLN A 471 -27.46 20.85 21.63
C GLN A 471 -28.14 19.59 21.10
N PRO A 472 -29.48 19.64 20.85
CA PRO A 472 -30.23 18.47 20.41
C PRO A 472 -29.79 18.01 19.02
N VAL A 473 -29.88 16.70 18.79
CA VAL A 473 -29.51 16.09 17.50
C VAL A 473 -30.67 15.25 17.00
N TRP A 474 -30.97 15.38 15.70
CA TRP A 474 -31.90 14.52 14.98
C TRP A 474 -31.10 13.57 14.12
N ILE A 475 -31.42 12.28 14.17
CA ILE A 475 -30.77 11.21 13.42
C ILE A 475 -31.85 10.39 12.73
N GLY A 476 -31.71 10.16 11.44
CA GLY A 476 -32.69 9.44 10.63
C GLY A 476 -32.04 8.74 9.45
N ASN A 477 -32.80 7.88 8.77
CA ASN A 477 -32.40 7.26 7.51
C ASN A 477 -31.05 6.50 7.57
N ALA A 478 -30.67 6.01 8.75
CA ALA A 478 -29.43 5.25 8.92
C ALA A 478 -29.51 3.95 8.10
N LYS A 479 -28.53 3.72 7.22
CA LYS A 479 -28.41 2.51 6.42
C LYS A 479 -26.99 2.01 6.49
N LEU A 480 -26.82 0.73 6.79
CA LEU A 480 -25.55 0.03 6.64
C LEU A 480 -25.77 -1.08 5.63
N VAL A 481 -25.26 -0.88 4.43
CA VAL A 481 -25.45 -1.81 3.31
C VAL A 481 -24.11 -2.37 2.87
N GLU A 482 -24.12 -3.62 2.42
CA GLU A 482 -22.96 -4.20 1.74
C GLU A 482 -22.78 -3.54 0.36
N VAL A 483 -21.53 -3.28 -0.03
CA VAL A 483 -21.15 -2.78 -1.36
C VAL A 483 -20.05 -3.67 -1.94
N GLU A 484 -19.81 -3.59 -3.25
CA GLU A 484 -18.79 -4.42 -3.92
C GLU A 484 -17.35 -3.99 -3.57
N GLY A 485 -17.14 -2.73 -3.22
CA GLY A 485 -15.83 -2.15 -2.93
C GLY A 485 -15.93 -0.68 -2.54
N ILE A 486 -14.79 -0.09 -2.18
CA ILE A 486 -14.68 1.36 -1.97
C ILE A 486 -14.20 1.97 -3.30
N PRO A 487 -15.02 2.77 -3.99
CA PRO A 487 -14.59 3.42 -5.21
C PRO A 487 -13.49 4.44 -4.89
N PHE A 488 -12.36 4.36 -5.60
CA PHE A 488 -11.38 5.45 -5.60
C PHE A 488 -12.01 6.67 -6.27
N ASN A 489 -11.89 7.85 -5.66
CA ASN A 489 -12.47 9.08 -6.19
C ASN A 489 -11.36 10.03 -6.66
N ASP A 490 -11.03 9.95 -7.95
CA ASP A 490 -9.98 10.75 -8.59
C ASP A 490 -10.26 12.26 -8.60
N ASP A 491 -11.53 12.66 -8.44
CA ASP A 491 -11.99 14.01 -8.67
C ASP A 491 -12.35 14.76 -7.38
N ILE A 492 -11.94 14.25 -6.22
CA ILE A 492 -12.09 14.98 -4.95
C ILE A 492 -11.43 16.37 -5.03
N PRO A 493 -12.02 17.41 -4.40
CA PRO A 493 -11.37 18.70 -4.22
C PRO A 493 -10.01 18.56 -3.56
N LYS A 494 -8.96 19.03 -4.23
CA LYS A 494 -7.57 18.88 -3.82
C LYS A 494 -7.13 20.10 -3.03
N VAL A 495 -6.86 19.89 -1.76
CA VAL A 495 -6.13 20.87 -0.94
C VAL A 495 -4.64 20.73 -1.24
N PRO A 496 -3.84 21.81 -1.16
CA PRO A 496 -2.39 21.70 -1.31
C PRO A 496 -1.81 20.64 -0.35
N LEU A 497 -0.89 19.83 -0.86
CA LEU A 497 -0.10 18.88 -0.07
C LEU A 497 0.78 19.66 0.93
N SER A 498 1.35 18.96 1.91
CA SER A 498 2.14 19.58 2.99
C SER A 498 3.39 20.33 2.49
N ASP A 499 3.92 19.94 1.33
CA ASP A 499 5.03 20.60 0.64
C ASP A 499 4.59 21.81 -0.22
N GLY A 500 3.29 22.10 -0.26
CA GLY A 500 2.66 23.14 -1.06
C GLY A 500 2.31 22.72 -2.49
N ASN A 501 2.65 21.49 -2.90
CA ASN A 501 2.27 20.98 -4.22
C ASN A 501 0.75 20.83 -4.31
N ARG A 502 0.18 21.25 -5.44
CA ARG A 502 -1.26 21.19 -5.71
C ARG A 502 -1.64 20.03 -6.62
N VAL A 503 -0.64 19.30 -7.12
CA VAL A 503 -0.80 18.11 -7.95
C VAL A 503 -0.70 16.88 -7.06
N TYR A 504 -1.77 16.08 -7.06
CA TYR A 504 -1.79 14.77 -6.43
C TYR A 504 -1.20 13.75 -7.41
N ASN A 505 -0.48 12.75 -6.89
CA ASN A 505 0.12 11.69 -7.71
C ASN A 505 0.97 12.20 -8.89
N GLY A 506 1.80 13.23 -8.67
CA GLY A 506 2.69 13.78 -9.71
C GLY A 506 3.79 12.83 -10.19
N THR A 507 4.04 11.76 -9.42
CA THR A 507 5.07 10.72 -9.62
C THR A 507 4.48 9.38 -10.08
N PHE A 508 3.18 9.33 -10.37
CA PHE A 508 2.45 8.12 -10.79
C PHE A 508 2.67 6.90 -9.88
N SER A 509 2.88 7.15 -8.59
CA SER A 509 3.20 6.14 -7.58
C SER A 509 2.12 5.99 -6.52
N VAL A 510 1.03 6.75 -6.58
CA VAL A 510 -0.01 6.85 -5.54
C VAL A 510 -1.34 6.30 -6.06
N GLY A 511 -2.09 5.65 -5.18
CA GLY A 511 -3.45 5.17 -5.42
C GLY A 511 -3.49 3.75 -6.00
N GLU A 512 -4.29 3.58 -7.05
CA GLU A 512 -4.54 2.30 -7.71
C GLU A 512 -3.28 1.76 -8.41
N ALA A 513 -3.25 0.43 -8.62
CA ALA A 513 -2.08 -0.27 -9.15
C ALA A 513 -1.67 0.15 -10.58
N ASP A 514 -2.56 0.81 -11.33
CA ASP A 514 -2.27 1.32 -12.67
C ASP A 514 -1.44 2.62 -12.67
N GLY A 515 -1.22 3.21 -11.49
CA GLY A 515 -0.48 4.46 -11.29
C GLY A 515 -1.19 5.72 -11.79
N MET A 516 -2.42 5.59 -12.29
CA MET A 516 -3.16 6.68 -12.97
C MET A 516 -4.16 7.40 -12.06
N SER A 517 -4.25 7.05 -10.78
CA SER A 517 -5.09 7.77 -9.83
C SER A 517 -4.91 9.28 -9.93
N TYR A 518 -6.02 10.01 -9.90
CA TYR A 518 -6.14 11.46 -10.11
C TYR A 518 -5.93 11.98 -11.53
N TRP A 519 -5.40 11.17 -12.45
CA TRP A 519 -5.06 11.58 -13.81
C TRP A 519 -6.05 11.05 -14.84
N HIS A 520 -6.51 11.94 -15.71
CA HIS A 520 -7.49 11.63 -16.75
C HIS A 520 -6.87 11.81 -18.13
N VAL A 521 -6.96 10.76 -18.95
CA VAL A 521 -6.65 10.85 -20.38
C VAL A 521 -7.93 11.07 -21.16
N VAL A 522 -8.09 12.28 -21.70
CA VAL A 522 -9.26 12.66 -22.50
C VAL A 522 -8.85 12.73 -23.96
N GLN A 523 -9.49 11.91 -24.80
CA GLN A 523 -9.20 11.85 -26.23
C GLN A 523 -10.46 11.98 -27.09
N ALA A 524 -10.34 12.66 -28.22
CA ALA A 524 -11.39 12.72 -29.24
C ALA A 524 -11.58 11.34 -29.88
N ARG A 525 -12.80 11.02 -30.36
CA ARG A 525 -13.15 9.69 -30.92
C ARG A 525 -12.23 9.20 -32.06
N LYS A 526 -11.60 10.13 -32.79
CA LYS A 526 -10.69 9.83 -33.91
C LYS A 526 -9.24 9.54 -33.45
N ILE A 527 -8.95 9.74 -32.17
CA ILE A 527 -7.65 9.52 -31.57
C ILE A 527 -7.67 8.20 -30.82
N ASN A 528 -6.61 7.42 -31.03
CA ASN A 528 -6.30 6.22 -30.30
C ASN A 528 -4.93 6.41 -29.65
N ALA A 529 -4.95 6.74 -28.36
CA ALA A 529 -3.79 6.79 -27.48
C ALA A 529 -3.97 5.77 -26.35
N LEU A 530 -2.88 5.09 -26.01
CA LEU A 530 -2.79 4.19 -24.87
C LEU A 530 -1.88 4.85 -23.82
N ALA A 531 -2.38 5.01 -22.60
CA ALA A 531 -1.63 5.52 -21.48
C ALA A 531 -1.32 4.38 -20.51
N THR A 532 -0.06 4.25 -20.10
CA THR A 532 0.44 3.22 -19.20
C THR A 532 1.52 3.81 -18.32
N VAL A 533 1.52 3.47 -17.03
CA VAL A 533 2.62 3.79 -16.12
C VAL A 533 3.58 2.61 -16.09
N ASP A 534 4.88 2.87 -16.30
CA ASP A 534 5.90 1.83 -16.13
C ASP A 534 6.03 1.47 -14.63
N PRO A 535 5.93 0.20 -14.22
CA PRO A 535 5.93 -0.17 -12.80
C PRO A 535 7.30 0.02 -12.11
N ASN A 536 8.40 0.07 -12.87
CA ASN A 536 9.75 0.26 -12.32
C ASN A 536 10.13 1.74 -12.29
N GLU A 537 9.93 2.43 -13.42
CA GLU A 537 10.30 3.84 -13.56
C GLU A 537 9.24 4.74 -12.89
N ARG A 538 7.99 4.28 -12.78
CA ARG A 538 6.79 5.05 -12.39
C ARG A 538 6.59 6.30 -13.26
N GLN A 539 6.91 6.19 -14.54
CA GLN A 539 6.73 7.23 -15.54
C GLN A 539 5.47 6.96 -16.36
N LEU A 540 4.67 7.98 -16.61
CA LEU A 540 3.55 7.87 -17.52
C LEU A 540 4.04 7.88 -18.97
N HIS A 541 3.77 6.79 -19.69
CA HIS A 541 3.96 6.68 -21.13
C HIS A 541 2.62 6.78 -21.86
N ILE A 542 2.54 7.66 -22.86
CA ILE A 542 1.37 7.80 -23.74
C ILE A 542 1.77 7.50 -25.17
N ASP A 543 1.26 6.40 -25.68
CA ASP A 543 1.50 5.86 -27.01
C ASP A 543 0.37 6.27 -27.96
N VAL A 544 0.64 7.27 -28.80
CA VAL A 544 -0.30 7.85 -29.76
C VAL A 544 -0.23 7.09 -31.09
N LYS A 545 -1.26 6.30 -31.40
CA LYS A 545 -1.34 5.51 -32.64
C LYS A 545 -1.88 6.32 -33.82
N THR A 546 -2.68 7.35 -33.54
CA THR A 546 -3.24 8.26 -34.56
C THR A 546 -3.03 9.71 -34.13
N SER A 547 -2.27 10.47 -34.92
CA SER A 547 -1.97 11.88 -34.61
C SER A 547 -3.13 12.82 -34.95
N SER A 548 -3.30 13.90 -34.19
CA SER A 548 -4.11 15.05 -34.60
C SER A 548 -3.22 16.23 -35.05
N LYS A 549 -3.85 17.24 -35.64
CA LYS A 549 -3.28 18.59 -35.77
C LYS A 549 -3.82 19.54 -34.70
N TYR A 550 -4.79 19.11 -33.90
CA TYR A 550 -5.43 19.93 -32.86
C TYR A 550 -4.94 19.45 -31.50
N ALA A 551 -4.32 20.35 -30.75
CA ALA A 551 -3.74 20.04 -29.43
C ALA A 551 -4.79 19.50 -28.43
N ASP A 552 -6.05 19.93 -28.57
CA ASP A 552 -7.16 19.59 -27.67
C ASP A 552 -7.77 18.19 -27.91
N ASP A 553 -7.39 17.51 -29.00
CA ASP A 553 -7.90 16.17 -29.31
C ASP A 553 -7.31 15.07 -28.42
N LEU A 554 -6.23 15.35 -27.68
CA LEU A 554 -5.65 14.48 -26.66
C LEU A 554 -5.15 15.32 -25.50
N LYS A 555 -5.67 15.06 -24.30
CA LYS A 555 -5.33 15.77 -23.07
C LYS A 555 -4.99 14.78 -21.97
N LEU A 556 -3.98 15.11 -21.17
CA LEU A 556 -3.79 14.58 -19.83
C LEU A 556 -4.17 15.68 -18.86
N LEU A 557 -5.08 15.41 -17.93
CA LEU A 557 -5.51 16.43 -16.98
C LEU A 557 -5.75 15.89 -15.59
N GLN A 558 -5.58 16.77 -14.61
CA GLN A 558 -5.98 16.53 -13.23
C GLN A 558 -7.02 17.58 -12.85
N LYS A 559 -8.17 17.11 -12.36
CA LYS A 559 -9.32 17.96 -12.00
C LYS A 559 -9.28 18.38 -10.53
N SER A 560 -10.11 19.34 -10.20
CA SER A 560 -10.41 19.75 -8.82
C SER A 560 -9.18 20.26 -8.05
N ILE A 561 -8.29 20.97 -8.75
CA ILE A 561 -7.13 21.63 -8.16
C ILE A 561 -7.56 22.98 -7.60
N PHE A 562 -7.22 23.27 -6.33
CA PHE A 562 -7.49 24.57 -5.75
C PHE A 562 -6.51 25.63 -6.25
N LEU A 563 -7.02 26.75 -6.76
CA LEU A 563 -6.26 27.94 -7.16
C LEU A 563 -6.83 29.18 -6.48
N ASN A 564 -5.95 30.07 -6.03
CA ASN A 564 -6.27 31.32 -5.36
C ASN A 564 -6.20 32.49 -6.33
N ALA A 565 -7.19 33.38 -6.28
CA ALA A 565 -7.19 34.59 -7.08
C ALA A 565 -6.02 35.51 -6.69
N GLY A 566 -5.38 36.11 -7.70
CA GLY A 566 -4.27 37.05 -7.51
C GLY A 566 -2.91 36.39 -7.19
N GLN A 567 -2.81 35.06 -7.21
CA GLN A 567 -1.54 34.34 -7.08
C GLN A 567 -1.01 33.87 -8.45
N GLY A 568 0.31 33.71 -8.55
CA GLY A 568 0.96 33.01 -9.65
C GLY A 568 1.47 31.65 -9.17
N TYR A 569 1.59 30.69 -10.08
CA TYR A 569 1.99 29.31 -9.76
C TYR A 569 3.21 28.90 -10.56
N GLU A 570 4.13 28.18 -9.94
CA GLU A 570 5.28 27.57 -10.59
C GLU A 570 4.99 26.10 -10.89
N LEU A 571 5.08 25.71 -12.15
CA LEU A 571 4.98 24.34 -12.60
C LEU A 571 6.37 23.80 -12.93
N SER A 572 6.69 22.61 -12.46
CA SER A 572 7.79 21.79 -12.98
C SER A 572 7.33 20.37 -13.29
N PHE A 573 7.92 19.74 -14.31
CA PHE A 573 7.69 18.34 -14.66
C PHE A 573 8.83 17.82 -15.53
N ASP A 574 9.02 16.51 -15.55
CA ASP A 574 9.92 15.83 -16.49
C ASP A 574 9.12 15.33 -17.68
N ALA A 575 9.64 15.52 -18.91
CA ALA A 575 8.97 15.01 -20.09
C ALA A 575 9.89 14.66 -21.25
N SER A 576 9.41 13.78 -22.12
CA SER A 576 9.98 13.56 -23.45
C SER A 576 8.87 13.34 -24.49
N ILE A 577 9.14 13.72 -25.75
CA ILE A 577 8.26 13.48 -26.88
C ILE A 577 9.09 12.91 -28.05
N GLN A 578 8.67 11.77 -28.61
CA GLN A 578 9.36 11.13 -29.72
C GLN A 578 8.49 11.10 -30.99
N PRO A 579 8.97 11.63 -32.14
CA PRO A 579 10.11 12.56 -32.26
C PRO A 579 9.82 13.89 -31.55
N LYS A 580 10.86 14.65 -31.18
CA LYS A 580 10.73 15.94 -30.45
C LYS A 580 9.61 16.81 -31.02
N GLY A 581 8.85 17.46 -30.15
CA GLY A 581 7.64 18.19 -30.53
C GLY A 581 7.24 19.23 -29.50
N ASP A 582 6.15 19.92 -29.80
CA ASP A 582 5.60 20.92 -28.89
C ASP A 582 4.44 20.29 -28.09
N MET A 583 4.30 20.71 -26.83
CA MET A 583 3.07 20.51 -26.04
C MET A 583 2.59 21.86 -25.53
N PHE A 584 1.32 21.93 -25.14
CA PHE A 584 0.84 23.07 -24.35
C PHE A 584 0.45 22.60 -22.96
N VAL A 585 0.65 23.45 -21.96
CA VAL A 585 0.19 23.22 -20.59
C VAL A 585 -0.63 24.42 -20.15
N ALA A 586 -1.79 24.19 -19.54
CA ALA A 586 -2.66 25.27 -19.07
C ALA A 586 -3.22 25.01 -17.67
N LEU A 587 -3.63 26.10 -17.03
CA LEU A 587 -4.59 26.10 -15.94
C LEU A 587 -5.95 26.53 -16.51
N THR A 588 -7.00 25.77 -16.24
CA THR A 588 -8.38 26.03 -16.70
C THR A 588 -9.37 25.98 -15.55
N ASP A 589 -10.57 26.51 -15.75
CA ASP A 589 -11.72 26.22 -14.88
C ASP A 589 -12.26 24.79 -15.14
N GLU A 590 -13.34 24.42 -14.44
CA GLU A 590 -13.99 23.11 -14.55
C GLU A 590 -14.62 22.84 -15.93
N ASP A 591 -15.04 23.89 -16.63
CA ASP A 591 -15.63 23.85 -17.97
C ASP A 591 -14.57 23.85 -19.09
N GLY A 592 -13.30 24.06 -18.74
CA GLY A 592 -12.16 24.08 -19.66
C GLY A 592 -11.83 25.45 -20.24
N ASN A 593 -12.39 26.55 -19.70
CA ASN A 593 -11.98 27.90 -20.05
C ASN A 593 -10.57 28.15 -19.51
N VAL A 594 -9.68 28.63 -20.39
CA VAL A 594 -8.26 28.78 -20.08
C VAL A 594 -8.01 30.05 -19.27
N TYR A 595 -7.42 29.89 -18.08
CA TYR A 595 -6.88 31.01 -17.30
C TYR A 595 -5.53 31.48 -17.83
N GLU A 596 -4.62 30.53 -18.08
CA GLU A 596 -3.34 30.78 -18.72
C GLU A 596 -2.83 29.50 -19.41
N LYS A 597 -2.19 29.63 -20.58
CA LYS A 597 -1.66 28.50 -21.39
C LYS A 597 -0.26 28.81 -21.88
N GLN A 598 0.65 27.87 -21.69
CA GLN A 598 2.06 27.98 -22.03
C GLN A 598 2.43 26.93 -23.09
N LYS A 599 3.29 27.32 -24.04
CA LYS A 599 3.83 26.42 -25.06
C LYS A 599 5.20 25.92 -24.64
N VAL A 600 5.39 24.60 -24.60
CA VAL A 600 6.64 23.96 -24.19
C VAL A 600 7.24 23.19 -25.36
N LYS A 601 8.51 23.45 -25.67
CA LYS A 601 9.27 22.73 -26.69
C LYS A 601 9.95 21.52 -26.03
N VAL A 602 9.46 20.33 -26.32
CA VAL A 602 9.86 19.11 -25.60
C VAL A 602 10.85 18.29 -26.41
N SER A 603 11.89 17.83 -25.73
CA SER A 603 13.01 17.08 -26.29
C SER A 603 12.63 15.62 -26.53
N SER A 604 13.42 14.91 -27.34
CA SER A 604 13.24 13.47 -27.57
C SER A 604 13.84 12.59 -26.47
N ARG A 605 14.48 13.21 -25.47
CA ARG A 605 14.97 12.57 -24.24
C ARG A 605 14.29 13.23 -23.05
N ILE A 606 14.15 12.48 -21.96
CA ILE A 606 13.57 13.03 -20.74
C ILE A 606 14.40 14.21 -20.23
N GLN A 607 13.74 15.32 -19.95
CA GLN A 607 14.33 16.55 -19.41
C GLN A 607 13.34 17.21 -18.46
N LYS A 608 13.88 17.95 -17.49
CA LYS A 608 13.10 18.79 -16.59
C LYS A 608 12.69 20.09 -17.25
N TYR A 609 11.40 20.38 -17.20
CA TYR A 609 10.79 21.65 -17.61
C TYR A 609 10.31 22.41 -16.38
N HIS A 610 10.46 23.73 -16.39
CA HIS A 610 9.93 24.59 -15.33
C HIS A 610 9.53 25.95 -15.91
N PHE A 611 8.41 26.49 -15.45
CA PHE A 611 7.96 27.86 -15.76
C PHE A 611 6.85 28.28 -14.79
N ALA A 612 6.49 29.56 -14.82
CA ALA A 612 5.44 30.10 -13.95
C ALA A 612 4.24 30.63 -14.75
N PHE A 613 3.04 30.36 -14.26
CA PHE A 613 1.80 31.03 -14.62
C PHE A 613 1.68 32.31 -13.80
N LYS A 614 1.85 33.47 -14.44
CA LYS A 614 1.96 34.78 -13.74
C LYS A 614 0.77 35.70 -13.98
N ASN A 615 -0.02 35.44 -15.02
CA ASN A 615 -1.06 36.34 -15.51
C ASN A 615 -2.42 35.64 -15.52
N LEU A 616 -2.70 34.91 -14.45
CA LEU A 616 -3.91 34.13 -14.29
C LEU A 616 -5.14 35.03 -14.20
N GLN A 617 -6.07 34.85 -15.14
CA GLN A 617 -7.34 35.58 -15.16
C GLN A 617 -8.40 34.88 -14.29
N LEU A 618 -8.10 34.65 -13.02
CA LEU A 618 -9.05 34.08 -12.06
C LEU A 618 -9.96 35.17 -11.49
N PRO A 619 -11.29 35.09 -11.67
CA PRO A 619 -12.23 36.07 -11.11
C PRO A 619 -12.42 35.94 -9.59
N HIS A 620 -12.22 34.74 -9.04
CA HIS A 620 -12.29 34.38 -7.62
C HIS A 620 -11.47 33.11 -7.39
N ASP A 621 -11.28 32.72 -6.13
CA ASP A 621 -10.66 31.43 -5.79
C ASP A 621 -11.46 30.29 -6.43
N ASP A 622 -10.78 29.42 -7.18
CA ASP A 622 -11.39 28.30 -7.88
C ASP A 622 -11.00 26.98 -7.20
N LYS A 623 -11.99 26.22 -6.74
CA LYS A 623 -11.81 24.90 -6.11
C LYS A 623 -11.85 23.73 -7.09
N ASN A 624 -12.29 24.01 -8.32
CA ASN A 624 -12.57 23.01 -9.33
C ASN A 624 -11.65 23.17 -10.56
N ALA A 625 -10.62 24.01 -10.48
CA ALA A 625 -9.69 24.25 -11.57
C ALA A 625 -8.97 22.97 -12.02
N GLN A 626 -8.37 23.00 -13.21
CA GLN A 626 -7.70 21.85 -13.80
C GLN A 626 -6.29 22.22 -14.26
N LEU A 627 -5.34 21.31 -14.07
CA LEU A 627 -4.04 21.32 -14.75
C LEU A 627 -4.15 20.44 -15.98
N VAL A 628 -3.88 21.00 -17.17
CA VAL A 628 -4.13 20.34 -18.45
C VAL A 628 -2.89 20.35 -19.32
N PHE A 629 -2.40 19.18 -19.71
CA PHE A 629 -1.42 18.98 -20.77
C PHE A 629 -2.15 18.64 -22.07
N TYR A 630 -1.92 19.44 -23.11
CA TYR A 630 -2.48 19.25 -24.46
C TYR A 630 -1.44 18.60 -25.36
N LEU A 631 -1.77 17.41 -25.86
CA LEU A 631 -0.83 16.44 -26.43
C LEU A 631 -1.12 16.11 -27.91
N GLY A 632 -2.19 16.67 -28.50
CA GLY A 632 -2.73 16.21 -29.79
C GLY A 632 -1.86 16.41 -31.04
N ASP A 633 -0.83 17.26 -31.03
CA ASP A 633 0.11 17.47 -32.16
C ASP A 633 1.29 16.46 -32.17
N VAL A 634 1.32 15.55 -31.20
CA VAL A 634 2.42 14.59 -31.05
C VAL A 634 2.18 13.33 -31.89
N LYS A 635 3.24 12.83 -32.55
CA LYS A 635 3.13 11.79 -33.58
C LYS A 635 3.41 10.36 -33.15
N LYS A 636 3.94 10.07 -31.95
CA LYS A 636 4.15 8.67 -31.52
C LYS A 636 4.11 8.43 -30.01
N SER A 637 5.06 8.97 -29.25
CA SER A 637 5.21 8.59 -27.84
C SER A 637 5.56 9.80 -26.97
N ILE A 638 4.95 9.85 -25.79
CA ILE A 638 5.10 10.92 -24.80
C ILE A 638 5.45 10.25 -23.48
N THR A 639 6.37 10.84 -22.73
CA THR A 639 6.66 10.46 -21.35
C THR A 639 6.50 11.68 -20.48
N ILE A 640 5.82 11.57 -19.35
CA ILE A 640 5.65 12.64 -18.35
C ILE A 640 5.83 12.04 -16.95
N ASP A 641 6.53 12.77 -16.08
CA ASP A 641 6.75 12.39 -14.69
C ASP A 641 7.06 13.63 -13.81
N ASN A 642 7.14 13.45 -12.49
CA ASN A 642 7.57 14.44 -11.50
C ASN A 642 6.83 15.78 -11.60
N ILE A 643 5.51 15.73 -11.79
CA ILE A 643 4.67 16.91 -11.99
C ILE A 643 4.40 17.60 -10.65
N HIS A 644 4.76 18.88 -10.57
CA HIS A 644 4.67 19.67 -9.35
C HIS A 644 4.19 21.09 -9.66
N LEU A 645 3.13 21.56 -8.99
CA LEU A 645 2.54 22.90 -9.12
C LEU A 645 2.46 23.56 -7.74
N ARG A 646 3.17 24.67 -7.53
CA ARG A 646 3.17 25.40 -6.23
C ARG A 646 2.88 26.88 -6.36
#